data_AF-A0AA48KCC7-F1
#
_entry.id   AF-A0AA48KCC7-F1
#
_cell.length_a   1.000
_cell.length_b   1.000
_cell.length_c   1.000
_cell.angle_alpha   90.00
_cell.angle_beta   90.00
_cell.angle_gamma   90.00
#
_symmetry.space_group_name_H-M   'P 1'
#
loop_
_entity.id
_entity.type
_entity.pdbx_description
1 polymer ?
#
loop_
_entity_poly.entity_id
_entity_poly.type
_entity_poly.pdbx_seq_one_letter_code
_entity_poly.pdbx_strand_id
1 'polypeptide(L)'
;MVVRPIGLRACAAMLFSAFVLLSGLACGKSAARKAAEATTFDVSGTVKYTRIPVHYDANGVPTGYETDSSTFVSAAARGVVVRVFQKKPQIGTDYQSVDVWTLVGTTTTDSDGKYAVNGSALKGYPTFVELASVATQAVSPASVITLIADPAGVYSTSRILDRPIYAQRKALDGTVSSGDPTHASLGTASATVDFTVGLDDPWMVVGQKWWIPASSSFAMPETVAAGSRVVGILDSFYVFGQVYGNCVPTSTSGALDLHYRPGLTARRGTFVEYNPELLPLSWDGSAYHYLGAVAGGGTLDGTVQQDDAFNTNVLYRMLGRNMVYGQRKTAVLPDGNPATSLAPDLVLVEGFGDAMAAEMVKSPYLCGPTPATRFTAVRDIRDLSALTPAQISGFSAPAITALTWDLALINTKITAPGTATAWKDITPINLLRFYTLLAPTADSGTATVTTDCVSLFTQLARLQEDKGSADNSDLKTFFTDAVLTPLCAKYNVTWSGKDNAILPKYTQTWGIDPDTLVTPFPTFTMSMAQAVKTRRYDITYPAGTAVETAVDAYPNTSYDEVRYARFALTSDRAYTLRVTTVPALPAGAQIEVRLDGDAQQTYLFPKLSSQALTLAGNPSDFSTPTWHTLRIRILSPDVQVPGTQVTIHLEKKN
;
A
#
# COMPACT_ATOMS: atom_id res chain seq x y z
N MET A 1 -10.79 -47.72 30.16
CA MET A 1 -9.66 -48.66 30.13
C MET A 1 -8.67 -48.11 29.10
N VAL A 2 -7.61 -47.49 29.65
CA VAL A 2 -6.23 -47.23 29.17
C VAL A 2 -5.86 -47.93 27.85
N VAL A 3 -5.12 -47.39 26.86
CA VAL A 3 -3.85 -46.63 26.87
C VAL A 3 -3.64 -45.89 25.52
N ARG A 4 -3.17 -44.63 25.54
CA ARG A 4 -2.37 -43.96 24.47
C ARG A 4 -0.86 -44.17 24.76
N PRO A 5 0.06 -44.12 23.77
CA PRO A 5 0.84 -42.88 23.52
C PRO A 5 1.00 -42.55 22.00
N ILE A 6 1.07 -41.29 21.52
CA ILE A 6 2.21 -40.31 21.48
C ILE A 6 3.38 -40.84 20.60
N GLY A 7 4.02 -40.14 19.65
CA GLY A 7 4.11 -38.74 19.21
C GLY A 7 4.86 -38.67 17.84
N LEU A 8 4.68 -37.62 17.02
CA LEU A 8 5.48 -36.39 16.89
C LEU A 8 6.84 -36.50 16.13
N ARG A 9 6.91 -35.76 14.99
CA ARG A 9 8.06 -35.04 14.35
C ARG A 9 9.28 -35.84 13.82
N ALA A 10 9.65 -35.61 12.55
CA ALA A 10 10.69 -34.63 12.14
C ALA A 10 11.17 -34.81 10.67
N CYS A 11 11.74 -33.72 10.15
CA CYS A 11 12.34 -33.41 8.86
C CYS A 11 13.33 -34.39 8.19
N ALA A 12 13.52 -34.12 6.88
CA ALA A 12 14.78 -34.06 6.13
C ALA A 12 15.19 -35.23 5.19
N ALA A 13 15.57 -34.82 3.95
CA ALA A 13 16.59 -35.34 3.01
C ALA A 13 16.03 -35.22 1.57
N MET A 14 16.39 -34.29 0.68
CA MET A 14 17.72 -33.87 0.16
C MET A 14 18.68 -35.02 -0.19
N LEU A 15 19.20 -34.94 -1.42
CA LEU A 15 20.29 -35.70 -2.05
C LEU A 15 19.95 -37.10 -2.57
N PHE A 16 19.93 -37.23 -3.90
CA PHE A 16 20.68 -38.30 -4.54
C PHE A 16 21.63 -37.76 -5.59
N SER A 17 22.86 -38.23 -5.44
CA SER A 17 24.11 -37.67 -5.89
C SER A 17 24.51 -38.18 -7.27
N ALA A 18 25.44 -37.43 -7.87
CA ALA A 18 26.30 -37.86 -8.96
C ALA A 18 26.90 -39.26 -8.73
N PHE A 19 26.95 -40.06 -9.78
CA PHE A 19 27.84 -41.22 -9.87
C PHE A 19 28.77 -41.07 -11.07
N VAL A 20 30.05 -40.92 -10.75
CA VAL A 20 31.21 -41.00 -11.64
C VAL A 20 31.44 -42.47 -11.99
N LEU A 21 31.67 -42.77 -13.27
CA LEU A 21 32.44 -43.95 -13.65
C LEU A 21 33.53 -43.54 -14.64
N LEU A 22 34.74 -43.39 -14.09
CA LEU A 22 36.00 -43.54 -14.80
C LEU A 22 36.29 -45.04 -14.95
N SER A 23 36.54 -45.52 -16.17
CA SER A 23 37.52 -46.58 -16.42
C SER A 23 37.93 -46.56 -17.89
N GLY A 24 39.18 -46.18 -18.13
CA GLY A 24 39.80 -46.12 -19.45
C GLY A 24 41.21 -45.55 -19.36
N LEU A 25 42.12 -46.31 -18.73
CA LEU A 25 43.56 -46.05 -18.76
C LEU A 25 44.13 -46.60 -20.07
N ALA A 26 44.60 -45.70 -20.95
CA ALA A 26 45.63 -45.99 -21.94
C ALA A 26 46.38 -44.70 -22.31
N CYS A 27 47.71 -44.78 -22.31
CA CYS A 27 48.68 -43.71 -22.58
C CYS A 27 48.39 -42.88 -23.85
N GLY A 28 48.63 -41.57 -23.77
CA GLY A 28 48.91 -40.77 -24.97
C GLY A 28 48.65 -39.27 -24.84
N LYS A 29 49.73 -38.50 -24.66
CA LYS A 29 49.90 -37.05 -24.90
C LYS A 29 48.99 -36.09 -24.11
N SER A 30 49.63 -35.09 -23.50
CA SER A 30 49.01 -33.92 -22.89
C SER A 30 48.23 -33.10 -23.94
N ALA A 31 46.99 -33.49 -24.23
CA ALA A 31 46.01 -32.63 -24.86
C ALA A 31 45.47 -31.69 -23.77
N ALA A 32 45.63 -30.39 -23.98
CA ALA A 32 45.01 -29.37 -23.14
C ALA A 32 43.53 -29.72 -22.95
N ARG A 33 43.11 -29.89 -21.69
CA ARG A 33 41.71 -30.16 -21.34
C ARG A 33 40.90 -28.95 -21.79
N LYS A 34 40.27 -29.04 -22.97
CA LYS A 34 39.35 -28.02 -23.48
C LYS A 34 38.31 -27.81 -22.39
N ALA A 35 38.20 -26.60 -21.87
CA ALA A 35 37.17 -26.27 -20.88
C ALA A 35 35.81 -26.70 -21.46
N ALA A 36 35.01 -27.41 -20.66
CA ALA A 36 33.66 -27.80 -21.09
C ALA A 36 32.90 -26.53 -21.48
N GLU A 37 32.32 -26.51 -22.68
CA GLU A 37 31.52 -25.36 -23.12
C GLU A 37 30.33 -25.20 -22.18
N ALA A 38 30.10 -23.98 -21.69
CA ALA A 38 28.95 -23.69 -20.85
C ALA A 38 27.66 -24.07 -21.60
N THR A 39 26.81 -24.88 -20.96
CA THR A 39 25.53 -25.36 -21.52
C THR A 39 24.40 -24.33 -21.36
N THR A 40 24.62 -23.32 -20.54
CA THR A 40 23.73 -22.19 -20.32
C THR A 40 24.33 -20.89 -20.85
N PHE A 41 23.50 -19.86 -20.94
CA PHE A 41 23.90 -18.50 -21.27
C PHE A 41 23.16 -17.49 -20.39
N ASP A 42 23.70 -16.27 -20.32
CA ASP A 42 23.13 -15.17 -19.54
C ASP A 42 22.30 -14.25 -20.44
N VAL A 43 21.24 -13.67 -19.88
CA VAL A 43 20.46 -12.62 -20.53
C VAL A 43 20.50 -11.38 -19.67
N SER A 44 20.94 -10.25 -20.23
CA SER A 44 20.95 -8.96 -19.55
C SER A 44 20.36 -7.86 -20.41
N GLY A 45 20.15 -6.68 -19.85
CA GLY A 45 19.74 -5.52 -20.63
C GLY A 45 19.33 -4.35 -19.76
N THR A 46 18.74 -3.35 -20.41
CA THR A 46 18.17 -2.17 -19.79
C THR A 46 16.71 -1.98 -20.19
N VAL A 47 15.92 -1.40 -19.30
CA VAL A 47 14.54 -1.00 -19.56
C VAL A 47 14.43 0.50 -19.33
N LYS A 48 14.07 1.22 -20.38
CA LYS A 48 13.81 2.66 -20.35
C LYS A 48 12.42 2.96 -20.89
N TYR A 49 11.87 4.10 -20.52
CA TYR A 49 10.57 4.55 -20.99
C TYR A 49 10.52 6.06 -21.18
N THR A 50 9.68 6.53 -22.11
CA THR A 50 9.41 7.95 -22.29
C THR A 50 8.46 8.43 -21.20
N ARG A 51 8.87 9.41 -20.40
CA ARG A 51 8.02 10.10 -19.41
C ARG A 51 7.62 11.47 -19.94
N ILE A 52 6.32 11.76 -19.89
CA ILE A 52 5.79 13.12 -20.04
C ILE A 52 5.87 13.80 -18.66
N PRO A 53 6.65 14.88 -18.51
CA PRO A 53 6.69 15.60 -17.25
C PRO A 53 5.39 16.38 -17.02
N VAL A 54 5.05 16.60 -15.75
CA VAL A 54 4.07 17.61 -15.38
C VAL A 54 4.74 18.98 -15.52
N HIS A 55 4.08 19.89 -16.22
CA HIS A 55 4.53 21.28 -16.39
C HIS A 55 4.12 22.10 -15.15
N TYR A 56 5.07 22.91 -14.67
CA TYR A 56 4.88 23.80 -13.51
C TYR A 56 5.14 25.24 -13.92
N ASP A 57 4.35 26.18 -13.40
CA ASP A 57 4.61 27.60 -13.59
C ASP A 57 5.82 28.08 -12.75
N ALA A 58 6.19 29.35 -12.87
CA ALA A 58 7.31 29.95 -12.14
C ALA A 58 7.13 29.91 -10.60
N ASN A 59 5.91 29.72 -10.11
CA ASN A 59 5.58 29.61 -8.69
C ASN A 59 5.54 28.15 -8.21
N GLY A 60 5.79 27.18 -9.09
CA GLY A 60 5.72 25.75 -8.79
C GLY A 60 4.30 25.19 -8.80
N VAL A 61 3.33 25.87 -9.41
CA VAL A 61 1.95 25.43 -9.54
C VAL A 61 1.85 24.50 -10.76
N PRO A 62 1.33 23.26 -10.64
CA PRO A 62 1.15 22.37 -11.78
C PRO A 62 0.08 22.93 -12.72
N THR A 63 0.40 23.06 -14.00
CA THR A 63 -0.47 23.71 -15.01
C THR A 63 -0.94 22.78 -16.12
N GLY A 64 -0.36 21.58 -16.22
CA GLY A 64 -0.74 20.60 -17.22
C GLY A 64 0.36 19.57 -17.44
N TYR A 65 0.15 18.73 -18.44
CA TYR A 65 1.24 17.94 -19.01
C TYR A 65 2.03 18.77 -19.99
N GLU A 66 3.32 18.47 -20.09
CA GLU A 66 4.13 18.96 -21.17
C GLU A 66 3.61 18.49 -22.53
N THR A 67 3.61 19.39 -23.50
CA THR A 67 3.09 19.15 -24.86
C THR A 67 4.19 19.20 -25.92
N ASP A 68 5.35 19.80 -25.61
CA ASP A 68 6.52 19.75 -26.47
C ASP A 68 7.23 18.40 -26.29
N SER A 69 7.19 17.56 -27.33
CA SER A 69 7.86 16.25 -27.28
C SER A 69 9.38 16.31 -27.08
N SER A 70 10.02 17.46 -27.34
CA SER A 70 11.47 17.64 -27.16
C SER A 70 11.90 17.69 -25.69
N THR A 71 10.97 17.99 -24.78
CA THR A 71 11.21 18.05 -23.32
C THR A 71 10.81 16.76 -22.61
N PHE A 72 10.29 15.77 -23.33
CA PHE A 72 10.03 14.44 -22.78
C PHE A 72 11.34 13.77 -22.37
N VAL A 73 11.30 13.04 -21.26
CA VAL A 73 12.50 12.47 -20.65
C VAL A 73 12.51 10.96 -20.83
N SER A 74 13.67 10.40 -21.23
CA SER A 74 13.90 8.96 -21.15
C SER A 74 14.28 8.60 -19.72
N ALA A 75 13.37 7.94 -18.99
CA ALA A 75 13.59 7.49 -17.62
C ALA A 75 13.94 5.99 -17.56
N ALA A 76 14.69 5.59 -16.55
CA ALA A 76 14.90 4.18 -16.23
C ALA A 76 13.63 3.58 -15.62
N ALA A 77 13.24 2.38 -16.07
CA ALA A 77 12.14 1.64 -15.48
C ALA A 77 12.65 0.80 -14.32
N ARG A 78 12.34 1.15 -13.08
CA ARG A 78 12.93 0.54 -11.89
C ARG A 78 11.99 -0.46 -11.21
N GLY A 79 12.53 -1.57 -10.71
CA GLY A 79 11.77 -2.63 -10.04
C GLY A 79 10.83 -3.43 -10.95
N VAL A 80 10.84 -3.21 -12.27
CA VAL A 80 9.93 -3.87 -13.21
C VAL A 80 10.40 -5.31 -13.47
N VAL A 81 9.46 -6.25 -13.47
CA VAL A 81 9.75 -7.68 -13.65
C VAL A 81 10.08 -7.99 -15.11
N VAL A 82 11.21 -8.67 -15.29
CA VAL A 82 11.67 -9.22 -16.57
C VAL A 82 11.72 -10.74 -16.47
N ARG A 83 11.12 -11.40 -17.46
CA ARG A 83 10.97 -12.85 -17.54
C ARG A 83 11.65 -13.39 -18.79
N VAL A 84 12.28 -14.56 -18.69
CA VAL A 84 12.90 -15.25 -19.83
C VAL A 84 12.18 -16.57 -20.04
N PHE A 85 11.66 -16.76 -21.25
CA PHE A 85 10.93 -17.97 -21.64
C PHE A 85 11.71 -18.75 -22.69
N GLN A 86 11.73 -20.08 -22.56
CA GLN A 86 12.31 -20.99 -23.55
C GLN A 86 11.29 -22.00 -24.02
N LYS A 87 11.30 -22.27 -25.33
CA LYS A 87 10.51 -23.35 -25.92
C LYS A 87 11.19 -24.67 -25.62
N LYS A 88 10.55 -25.52 -24.82
CA LYS A 88 11.06 -26.83 -24.44
C LYS A 88 10.04 -27.92 -24.79
N PRO A 89 10.48 -29.08 -25.27
CA PRO A 89 9.59 -30.21 -25.43
C PRO A 89 9.12 -30.71 -24.06
N GLN A 90 7.81 -30.88 -23.89
CA GLN A 90 7.20 -31.58 -22.76
C GLN A 90 6.40 -32.78 -23.25
N ILE A 91 6.45 -33.86 -22.50
CA ILE A 91 5.66 -35.07 -22.78
C ILE A 91 4.27 -34.86 -22.19
N GLY A 92 3.26 -34.82 -23.06
CA GLY A 92 1.85 -34.73 -22.68
C GLY A 92 1.33 -35.99 -21.99
N THR A 93 0.11 -35.91 -21.46
CA THR A 93 -0.59 -37.07 -20.85
C THR A 93 -0.92 -38.18 -21.85
N ASP A 94 -0.84 -37.87 -23.15
CA ASP A 94 -0.96 -38.78 -24.29
C ASP A 94 0.39 -39.34 -24.76
N TYR A 95 1.48 -39.10 -24.00
CA TYR A 95 2.86 -39.46 -24.31
C TYR A 95 3.42 -38.83 -25.60
N GLN A 96 2.75 -37.84 -26.17
CA GLN A 96 3.27 -37.07 -27.30
C GLN A 96 4.14 -35.92 -26.80
N SER A 97 5.21 -35.62 -27.54
CA SER A 97 6.04 -34.44 -27.25
C SER A 97 5.37 -33.20 -27.84
N VAL A 98 5.02 -32.25 -26.99
CA VAL A 98 4.50 -30.94 -27.37
C VAL A 98 5.50 -29.89 -26.92
N ASP A 99 5.85 -28.98 -27.81
CA ASP A 99 6.66 -27.82 -27.43
C ASP A 99 5.83 -26.86 -26.57
N VAL A 100 6.36 -26.52 -25.40
CA VAL A 100 5.76 -25.52 -24.53
C VAL A 100 6.76 -24.45 -24.15
N TRP A 101 6.26 -23.23 -24.01
CA TRP A 101 7.04 -22.14 -23.46
C TRP A 101 7.11 -22.27 -21.93
N THR A 102 8.33 -22.41 -21.43
CA THR A 102 8.64 -22.55 -20.00
C THR A 102 9.37 -21.31 -19.52
N LEU A 103 8.93 -20.73 -18.39
CA LEU A 103 9.69 -19.70 -17.69
C LEU A 103 10.99 -20.31 -17.17
N VAL A 104 12.13 -19.81 -17.62
CA VAL A 104 13.44 -20.32 -17.19
C VAL A 104 14.17 -19.37 -16.25
N GLY A 105 13.80 -18.10 -16.23
CA GLY A 105 14.36 -17.13 -15.30
C GLY A 105 13.48 -15.91 -15.17
N THR A 106 13.53 -15.29 -13.99
CA THR A 106 12.82 -14.04 -13.68
C THR A 106 13.73 -13.17 -12.84
N THR A 107 13.67 -11.87 -13.06
CA THR A 107 14.42 -10.87 -12.31
C THR A 107 13.65 -9.55 -12.32
N THR A 108 14.17 -8.55 -11.63
CA THR A 108 13.62 -7.19 -11.61
C THR A 108 14.71 -6.21 -12.01
N THR A 109 14.31 -5.09 -12.63
CA THR A 109 15.25 -4.03 -12.95
C THR A 109 15.75 -3.31 -11.69
N ASP A 110 17.02 -2.91 -11.68
CA ASP A 110 17.64 -2.14 -10.61
C ASP A 110 17.32 -0.63 -10.69
N SER A 111 18.00 0.19 -9.87
CA SER A 111 17.82 1.65 -9.84
C SER A 111 18.20 2.36 -11.15
N ASP A 112 19.00 1.73 -12.00
CA ASP A 112 19.39 2.24 -13.32
C ASP A 112 18.54 1.64 -14.45
N GLY A 113 17.55 0.81 -14.11
CA GLY A 113 16.74 0.08 -15.07
C GLY A 113 17.46 -1.11 -15.71
N LYS A 114 18.60 -1.56 -15.16
CA LYS A 114 19.35 -2.72 -15.67
C LYS A 114 18.79 -4.00 -15.07
N TYR A 115 18.90 -5.09 -15.82
CA TYR A 115 18.55 -6.43 -15.34
C TYR A 115 19.55 -7.47 -15.84
N ALA A 116 19.64 -8.58 -15.11
CA ALA A 116 20.40 -9.76 -15.52
C ALA A 116 19.73 -11.04 -14.99
N VAL A 117 19.67 -12.05 -15.87
CA VAL A 117 19.23 -13.43 -15.59
C VAL A 117 20.40 -14.34 -15.95
N ASN A 118 21.08 -14.83 -14.93
CA ASN A 118 22.34 -15.56 -15.11
C ASN A 118 22.13 -17.09 -15.08
N GLY A 119 22.81 -17.80 -15.96
CA GLY A 119 22.97 -19.26 -15.94
C GLY A 119 21.67 -20.08 -16.00
N SER A 120 20.55 -19.48 -16.37
CA SER A 120 19.22 -20.12 -16.27
C SER A 120 18.65 -20.57 -17.62
N ALA A 121 19.10 -19.98 -18.73
CA ALA A 121 18.67 -20.32 -20.08
C ALA A 121 19.62 -21.33 -20.74
N LEU A 122 19.07 -22.40 -21.33
CA LEU A 122 19.84 -23.44 -22.01
C LEU A 122 20.15 -23.06 -23.45
N LYS A 123 21.38 -23.31 -23.92
CA LYS A 123 21.73 -23.14 -25.34
C LYS A 123 20.96 -24.11 -26.23
N GLY A 124 20.69 -23.69 -27.47
CA GLY A 124 20.02 -24.50 -28.49
C GLY A 124 18.49 -24.52 -28.44
N TYR A 125 17.87 -23.69 -27.59
CA TYR A 125 16.42 -23.56 -27.52
C TYR A 125 15.95 -22.15 -27.94
N PRO A 126 14.84 -22.04 -28.70
CA PRO A 126 14.21 -20.75 -28.96
C PRO A 126 13.85 -20.06 -27.66
N THR A 127 14.27 -18.81 -27.52
CA THR A 127 14.14 -18.02 -26.29
C THR A 127 13.64 -16.62 -26.61
N PHE A 128 12.76 -16.09 -25.77
CA PHE A 128 12.37 -14.68 -25.78
C PHE A 128 12.41 -14.11 -24.36
N VAL A 129 12.54 -12.79 -24.29
CA VAL A 129 12.52 -11.99 -23.08
C VAL A 129 11.22 -11.22 -23.03
N GLU A 130 10.60 -11.14 -21.85
CA GLU A 130 9.33 -10.47 -21.63
C GLU A 130 9.45 -9.46 -20.50
N LEU A 131 9.04 -8.23 -20.78
CA LEU A 131 8.79 -7.19 -19.79
C LEU A 131 7.32 -7.28 -19.36
N ALA A 132 7.07 -7.57 -18.10
CA ALA A 132 5.71 -7.69 -17.55
C ALA A 132 5.27 -6.38 -16.87
N SER A 133 3.98 -6.08 -16.87
CA SER A 133 3.42 -4.92 -16.17
C SER A 133 3.27 -5.16 -14.67
N VAL A 134 4.41 -5.47 -14.07
CA VAL A 134 4.58 -5.91 -12.70
C VAL A 134 5.83 -5.24 -12.16
N ALA A 135 5.76 -4.68 -10.95
CA ALA A 135 6.95 -4.19 -10.28
C ALA A 135 7.02 -4.61 -8.81
N THR A 136 8.24 -4.85 -8.35
CA THR A 136 8.57 -5.04 -6.93
C THR A 136 9.04 -3.73 -6.31
N GLN A 137 8.95 -3.62 -5.00
CA GLN A 137 9.55 -2.49 -4.29
C GLN A 137 11.04 -2.70 -4.06
N ALA A 138 11.78 -1.59 -4.00
CA ALA A 138 13.19 -1.58 -3.62
C ALA A 138 13.46 -2.20 -2.24
N VAL A 139 12.59 -1.91 -1.26
CA VAL A 139 12.81 -2.30 0.15
C VAL A 139 12.10 -3.59 0.57
N SER A 140 11.14 -4.06 -0.24
CA SER A 140 10.38 -5.28 0.00
C SER A 140 10.06 -5.97 -1.32
N PRO A 141 10.91 -6.89 -1.79
CA PRO A 141 10.66 -7.65 -3.02
C PRO A 141 9.38 -8.50 -2.96
N ALA A 142 8.86 -8.76 -1.76
CA ALA A 142 7.61 -9.48 -1.52
C ALA A 142 6.36 -8.60 -1.71
N SER A 143 6.51 -7.27 -1.73
CA SER A 143 5.44 -6.32 -2.01
C SER A 143 5.45 -5.95 -3.49
N VAL A 144 4.34 -6.20 -4.17
CA VAL A 144 4.27 -6.07 -5.62
C VAL A 144 3.10 -5.20 -6.06
N ILE A 145 3.29 -4.51 -7.19
CA ILE A 145 2.22 -3.82 -7.90
C ILE A 145 2.00 -4.49 -9.26
N THR A 146 0.74 -4.72 -9.60
CA THR A 146 0.31 -5.28 -10.88
C THR A 146 -0.50 -4.25 -11.63
N LEU A 147 -0.23 -4.06 -12.92
CA LEU A 147 -1.19 -3.39 -13.81
C LEU A 147 -2.01 -4.42 -14.57
N ILE A 148 -3.32 -4.37 -14.33
CA ILE A 148 -4.31 -5.23 -14.95
C ILE A 148 -4.79 -4.60 -16.25
N ALA A 149 -4.79 -5.41 -17.30
CA ALA A 149 -5.22 -5.08 -18.66
C ALA A 149 -6.66 -5.56 -18.97
N ASP A 150 -7.37 -6.12 -17.98
CA ASP A 150 -8.73 -6.64 -18.14
C ASP A 150 -9.66 -5.54 -18.70
N PRO A 151 -10.31 -5.75 -19.86
CA PRO A 151 -11.24 -4.78 -20.43
C PRO A 151 -12.38 -4.35 -19.49
N ALA A 152 -12.80 -5.22 -18.58
CA ALA A 152 -13.83 -4.93 -17.58
C ALA A 152 -13.24 -4.30 -16.30
N GLY A 153 -11.92 -4.27 -16.15
CA GLY A 153 -11.20 -3.62 -15.07
C GLY A 153 -11.67 -4.04 -13.68
N VAL A 154 -11.97 -3.06 -12.82
CA VAL A 154 -12.49 -3.30 -11.46
C VAL A 154 -13.85 -3.99 -11.44
N TYR A 155 -14.60 -3.90 -12.54
CA TYR A 155 -15.92 -4.51 -12.74
C TYR A 155 -15.84 -5.93 -13.32
N SER A 156 -14.64 -6.48 -13.50
CA SER A 156 -14.45 -7.83 -14.03
C SER A 156 -15.04 -8.90 -13.11
N THR A 157 -15.68 -9.89 -13.72
CA THR A 157 -16.22 -11.09 -13.04
C THR A 157 -15.16 -12.16 -12.81
N SER A 158 -13.96 -11.98 -13.37
CA SER A 158 -12.82 -12.87 -13.16
C SER A 158 -12.17 -12.60 -11.82
N ARG A 159 -11.69 -13.66 -11.17
CA ARG A 159 -10.84 -13.56 -9.97
C ARG A 159 -9.56 -12.84 -10.32
N ILE A 160 -8.99 -12.11 -9.35
CA ILE A 160 -7.80 -11.28 -9.56
C ILE A 160 -6.64 -12.03 -10.23
N LEU A 161 -6.42 -13.30 -9.88
CA LEU A 161 -5.34 -14.13 -10.42
C LEU A 161 -5.55 -14.58 -11.87
N ASP A 162 -6.76 -14.44 -12.40
CA ASP A 162 -7.10 -14.85 -13.76
C ASP A 162 -7.23 -13.64 -14.71
N ARG A 163 -7.20 -12.41 -14.18
CA ARG A 163 -7.29 -11.19 -15.00
C ARG A 163 -6.03 -11.06 -15.84
N PRO A 164 -6.05 -10.51 -17.06
CA PRO A 164 -4.82 -10.38 -17.83
C PRO A 164 -4.00 -9.16 -17.41
N ILE A 165 -2.70 -9.20 -17.71
CA ILE A 165 -1.74 -8.10 -17.53
C ILE A 165 -1.13 -7.69 -18.88
N TYR A 166 -0.40 -6.57 -18.89
CA TYR A 166 0.35 -6.14 -20.05
C TYR A 166 1.74 -6.81 -20.12
N ALA A 167 2.18 -7.13 -21.32
CA ALA A 167 3.55 -7.56 -21.59
C ALA A 167 4.10 -7.02 -22.92
N GLN A 168 5.42 -6.75 -22.95
CA GLN A 168 6.20 -6.59 -24.19
C GLN A 168 7.19 -7.75 -24.29
N ARG A 169 7.37 -8.29 -25.51
CA ARG A 169 8.29 -9.41 -25.74
C ARG A 169 9.29 -9.09 -26.85
N LYS A 170 10.52 -9.57 -26.69
CA LYS A 170 11.60 -9.47 -27.67
C LYS A 170 12.35 -10.79 -27.78
N ALA A 171 12.79 -11.15 -28.97
CA ALA A 171 13.75 -12.24 -29.15
C ALA A 171 15.13 -11.85 -28.57
N LEU A 172 16.06 -12.81 -28.45
CA LEU A 172 17.41 -12.56 -27.87
C LEU A 172 18.26 -11.58 -28.70
N ASP A 173 17.92 -11.39 -29.97
CA ASP A 173 18.55 -10.40 -30.85
C ASP A 173 17.90 -9.01 -30.76
N GLY A 174 16.94 -8.83 -29.84
CA GLY A 174 16.20 -7.58 -29.62
C GLY A 174 15.06 -7.33 -30.60
N THR A 175 14.82 -8.22 -31.55
CA THR A 175 13.77 -8.05 -32.56
C THR A 175 12.36 -8.35 -32.01
N VAL A 176 11.36 -7.76 -32.66
CA VAL A 176 9.93 -7.97 -32.39
C VAL A 176 9.23 -8.39 -33.68
N SER A 177 8.17 -9.20 -33.59
CA SER A 177 7.31 -9.55 -34.72
C SER A 177 5.90 -9.03 -34.47
N SER A 178 5.35 -8.29 -35.43
CA SER A 178 4.02 -7.66 -35.31
C SER A 178 2.84 -8.64 -35.35
N GLY A 179 3.08 -9.92 -35.64
CA GLY A 179 2.05 -10.96 -35.70
C GLY A 179 2.35 -12.24 -34.93
N ASP A 180 3.53 -12.36 -34.33
CA ASP A 180 3.91 -13.50 -33.50
C ASP A 180 4.17 -13.04 -32.07
N PRO A 181 3.22 -13.27 -31.14
CA PRO A 181 3.39 -12.86 -29.75
C PRO A 181 4.43 -13.71 -29.00
N THR A 182 5.01 -14.73 -29.64
CA THR A 182 6.07 -15.58 -29.08
C THR A 182 7.34 -15.53 -29.91
N HIS A 183 7.54 -14.45 -30.66
CA HIS A 183 8.74 -14.22 -31.48
C HIS A 183 10.02 -14.42 -30.67
N ALA A 184 10.86 -15.33 -31.12
CA ALA A 184 12.00 -15.84 -30.38
C ALA A 184 13.17 -16.19 -31.30
N SER A 185 14.37 -16.21 -30.74
CA SER A 185 15.58 -16.61 -31.45
C SER A 185 16.35 -17.69 -30.68
N LEU A 186 17.20 -18.43 -31.39
CA LEU A 186 17.94 -19.54 -30.83
C LEU A 186 19.04 -19.03 -29.87
N GLY A 187 19.02 -19.46 -28.61
CA GLY A 187 20.08 -19.10 -27.66
C GLY A 187 21.39 -19.82 -27.95
N THR A 188 22.42 -19.09 -28.36
CA THR A 188 23.75 -19.66 -28.68
C THR A 188 24.88 -19.12 -27.78
N ALA A 189 24.74 -17.88 -27.31
CA ALA A 189 25.65 -17.19 -26.39
C ALA A 189 24.87 -16.21 -25.49
N SER A 190 25.53 -15.60 -24.51
CA SER A 190 24.91 -14.57 -23.67
C SER A 190 24.42 -13.41 -24.53
N ALA A 191 23.26 -12.87 -24.19
CA ALA A 191 22.56 -11.88 -24.99
C ALA A 191 22.20 -10.63 -24.20
N THR A 192 22.22 -9.48 -24.87
CA THR A 192 21.78 -8.19 -24.32
C THR A 192 20.49 -7.77 -25.02
N VAL A 193 19.41 -7.64 -24.27
CA VAL A 193 18.07 -7.30 -24.80
C VAL A 193 17.55 -6.04 -24.12
N ASP A 194 17.63 -4.91 -24.81
CA ASP A 194 17.15 -3.64 -24.29
C ASP A 194 15.69 -3.39 -24.64
N PHE A 195 14.95 -2.82 -23.70
CA PHE A 195 13.60 -2.30 -23.89
C PHE A 195 13.64 -0.77 -23.81
N THR A 196 13.06 -0.10 -24.81
CA THR A 196 12.83 1.34 -24.80
C THR A 196 11.37 1.52 -25.17
N VAL A 197 10.55 1.90 -24.19
CA VAL A 197 9.11 2.00 -24.33
C VAL A 197 8.71 3.44 -24.65
N GLY A 198 8.26 3.68 -25.87
CA GLY A 198 7.69 4.94 -26.33
C GLY A 198 6.25 5.17 -25.83
N LEU A 199 5.72 6.38 -26.05
CA LEU A 199 4.39 6.79 -25.58
C LEU A 199 3.25 5.92 -26.11
N ASP A 200 3.38 5.45 -27.34
CA ASP A 200 2.34 4.73 -28.08
C ASP A 200 2.79 3.32 -28.49
N ASP A 201 3.83 2.80 -27.82
CA ASP A 201 4.28 1.44 -28.08
C ASP A 201 3.17 0.43 -27.75
N PRO A 202 2.94 -0.56 -28.62
CA PRO A 202 1.90 -1.55 -28.40
C PRO A 202 2.29 -2.46 -27.23
N TRP A 203 1.29 -2.81 -26.43
CA TRP A 203 1.39 -3.86 -25.42
C TRP A 203 0.57 -5.07 -25.85
N MET A 204 0.98 -6.25 -25.39
CA MET A 204 0.16 -7.45 -25.46
C MET A 204 -0.55 -7.66 -24.14
N VAL A 205 -1.77 -8.16 -24.21
CA VAL A 205 -2.57 -8.63 -23.09
C VAL A 205 -2.28 -10.12 -22.92
N VAL A 206 -1.76 -10.51 -21.76
CA VAL A 206 -1.32 -11.89 -21.44
C VAL A 206 -1.93 -12.34 -20.11
N GLY A 207 -2.16 -13.64 -19.93
CA GLY A 207 -2.72 -14.16 -18.66
C GLY A 207 -1.83 -13.92 -17.43
N GLN A 208 -2.42 -13.54 -16.30
CA GLN A 208 -1.75 -13.21 -15.03
C GLN A 208 -1.41 -14.44 -14.19
N LYS A 209 -0.56 -15.34 -14.68
CA LYS A 209 -0.07 -16.45 -13.82
C LYS A 209 1.36 -16.18 -13.39
N TRP A 210 1.50 -15.37 -12.33
CA TRP A 210 2.77 -14.92 -11.75
C TRP A 210 3.70 -16.06 -11.30
N TRP A 211 3.16 -17.23 -10.99
CA TRP A 211 3.89 -18.38 -10.42
C TRP A 211 3.63 -19.71 -11.12
N ILE A 212 2.81 -19.76 -12.18
CA ILE A 212 2.49 -21.01 -12.88
C ILE A 212 3.05 -20.95 -14.30
N PRO A 213 3.97 -21.85 -14.69
CA PRO A 213 4.28 -22.07 -16.09
C PRO A 213 3.03 -22.66 -16.75
N ALA A 214 2.22 -21.82 -17.38
CA ALA A 214 1.14 -22.25 -18.26
C ALA A 214 1.36 -21.58 -19.63
N SER A 215 1.52 -22.42 -20.65
CA SER A 215 1.60 -22.11 -22.09
C SER A 215 1.46 -20.62 -22.44
N SER A 216 2.58 -19.90 -22.59
CA SER A 216 2.59 -18.45 -22.87
C SER A 216 2.09 -18.06 -24.29
N SER A 217 1.34 -18.96 -24.94
CA SER A 217 0.76 -18.79 -26.27
C SER A 217 -0.49 -17.91 -26.31
N PHE A 218 -1.17 -17.67 -25.18
CA PHE A 218 -2.29 -16.72 -25.13
C PHE A 218 -1.77 -15.30 -24.89
N ALA A 219 -1.63 -14.57 -25.98
CA ALA A 219 -1.23 -13.17 -25.99
C ALA A 219 -1.95 -12.49 -27.15
N MET A 220 -2.58 -11.35 -26.87
CA MET A 220 -3.32 -10.58 -27.87
C MET A 220 -2.82 -9.13 -27.86
N PRO A 221 -2.55 -8.50 -29.03
CA PRO A 221 -2.25 -7.09 -29.07
C PRO A 221 -3.39 -6.27 -28.44
N GLU A 222 -3.04 -5.29 -27.63
CA GLU A 222 -4.01 -4.33 -27.11
C GLU A 222 -4.55 -3.47 -28.25
N THR A 223 -5.84 -3.14 -28.21
CA THR A 223 -6.49 -2.32 -29.24
C THR A 223 -6.16 -0.83 -29.13
N VAL A 224 -5.70 -0.38 -27.95
CA VAL A 224 -5.34 1.01 -27.66
C VAL A 224 -3.94 1.00 -27.08
N ALA A 225 -3.03 1.79 -27.63
CA ALA A 225 -1.64 1.77 -27.18
C ALA A 225 -1.50 2.37 -25.78
N ALA A 226 -1.16 1.54 -24.79
CA ALA A 226 -0.81 2.01 -23.46
C ALA A 226 0.63 2.56 -23.35
N GLY A 227 1.53 2.12 -24.22
CA GLY A 227 2.94 2.56 -24.29
C GLY A 227 3.60 2.77 -22.92
N SER A 228 4.31 3.86 -22.77
CA SER A 228 5.13 4.11 -21.58
C SER A 228 4.33 4.43 -20.32
N ARG A 229 3.01 4.60 -20.39
CA ARG A 229 2.14 4.81 -19.21
C ARG A 229 2.18 3.65 -18.25
N VAL A 230 2.20 2.42 -18.78
CA VAL A 230 2.31 1.18 -18.00
C VAL A 230 3.57 1.24 -17.12
N VAL A 231 4.71 1.52 -17.74
CA VAL A 231 6.00 1.60 -17.04
C VAL A 231 6.07 2.81 -16.11
N GLY A 232 5.49 3.95 -16.50
CA GLY A 232 5.48 5.17 -15.71
C GLY A 232 4.74 5.03 -14.37
N ILE A 233 3.62 4.30 -14.34
CA ILE A 233 2.90 4.01 -13.09
C ILE A 233 3.75 3.10 -12.19
N LEU A 234 4.30 2.01 -12.74
CA LEU A 234 5.13 1.04 -12.02
C LEU A 234 6.39 1.71 -11.43
N ASP A 235 7.05 2.56 -12.20
CA ASP A 235 8.24 3.28 -11.78
C ASP A 235 7.94 4.30 -10.67
N SER A 236 6.77 4.94 -10.71
CA SER A 236 6.32 5.86 -9.65
C SER A 236 6.16 5.12 -8.30
N PHE A 237 5.68 3.87 -8.34
CA PHE A 237 5.62 3.01 -7.15
C PHE A 237 7.01 2.71 -6.59
N TYR A 238 7.97 2.35 -7.45
CA TYR A 238 9.34 2.09 -7.02
C TYR A 238 10.00 3.34 -6.39
N VAL A 239 9.87 4.50 -7.04
CA VAL A 239 10.43 5.78 -6.55
C VAL A 239 9.86 6.17 -5.20
N PHE A 240 8.55 6.08 -5.04
CA PHE A 240 7.91 6.35 -3.75
C PHE A 240 8.41 5.38 -2.68
N GLY A 241 8.48 4.09 -3.01
CA GLY A 241 8.93 3.06 -2.08
C GLY A 241 10.40 3.17 -1.64
N GLN A 242 11.27 3.75 -2.46
CA GLN A 242 12.64 4.06 -2.04
C GLN A 242 12.72 5.13 -0.95
N VAL A 243 11.75 6.06 -0.93
CA VAL A 243 11.75 7.18 0.02
C VAL A 243 11.02 6.81 1.30
N TYR A 244 9.83 6.21 1.19
CA TYR A 244 8.97 5.98 2.35
C TYR A 244 8.80 4.51 2.74
N GLY A 245 9.36 3.58 1.98
CA GLY A 245 9.26 2.16 2.25
C GLY A 245 7.99 1.52 1.66
N ASN A 246 7.37 0.58 2.38
CA ASN A 246 6.28 -0.21 1.80
C ASN A 246 5.00 0.61 1.55
N CYS A 247 4.66 0.81 0.27
CA CYS A 247 3.48 1.54 -0.20
C CYS A 247 2.39 0.65 -0.84
N VAL A 248 2.43 -0.66 -0.54
CA VAL A 248 1.26 -1.55 -0.72
C VAL A 248 0.40 -1.44 0.55
N PRO A 249 -0.94 -1.62 0.48
CA PRO A 249 -1.84 -1.53 1.65
C PRO A 249 -1.69 -2.69 2.66
N THR A 250 -0.46 -3.14 2.93
CA THR A 250 -0.10 -4.20 3.88
C THR A 250 1.20 -3.84 4.60
N SER A 251 1.38 -4.33 5.83
CA SER A 251 2.61 -4.07 6.61
C SER A 251 3.76 -5.04 6.29
N THR A 252 3.49 -6.23 5.74
CA THR A 252 4.48 -7.31 5.57
C THR A 252 4.70 -7.71 4.12
N SER A 253 3.67 -8.28 3.48
CA SER A 253 3.70 -8.76 2.10
C SER A 253 2.29 -8.72 1.51
N GLY A 254 2.16 -8.20 0.30
CA GLY A 254 0.86 -8.10 -0.38
C GLY A 254 1.01 -7.65 -1.83
N ALA A 255 -0.12 -7.68 -2.53
CA ALA A 255 -0.21 -7.21 -3.90
C ALA A 255 -1.16 -6.00 -3.96
N LEU A 256 -0.72 -4.97 -4.69
CA LEU A 256 -1.59 -3.90 -5.15
C LEU A 256 -1.86 -4.10 -6.63
N ASP A 257 -3.07 -4.48 -6.97
CA ASP A 257 -3.51 -4.65 -8.35
C ASP A 257 -4.27 -3.40 -8.79
N LEU A 258 -3.77 -2.71 -9.81
CA LEU A 258 -4.44 -1.53 -10.38
C LEU A 258 -4.87 -1.83 -11.79
N HIS A 259 -6.14 -1.61 -12.09
CA HIS A 259 -6.60 -1.55 -13.47
C HIS A 259 -6.19 -0.21 -14.10
N TYR A 260 -5.63 -0.27 -15.30
CA TYR A 260 -5.31 0.91 -16.09
C TYR A 260 -5.56 0.60 -17.57
N ARG A 261 -6.25 1.51 -18.28
CA ARG A 261 -6.43 1.42 -19.73
C ARG A 261 -6.61 2.82 -20.33
N PRO A 262 -5.83 3.20 -21.36
CA PRO A 262 -5.97 4.52 -21.97
C PRO A 262 -7.37 4.75 -22.54
N GLY A 263 -7.88 5.98 -22.36
CA GLY A 263 -9.21 6.39 -22.81
C GLY A 263 -10.37 5.87 -21.97
N LEU A 264 -10.09 5.06 -20.93
CA LEU A 264 -11.08 4.59 -19.97
C LEU A 264 -10.80 5.19 -18.60
N THR A 265 -11.81 5.81 -17.99
CA THR A 265 -11.71 6.42 -16.66
C THR A 265 -12.84 5.93 -15.77
N ALA A 266 -12.49 5.44 -14.58
CA ALA A 266 -13.45 5.16 -13.54
C ALA A 266 -14.01 6.49 -13.00
N ARG A 267 -15.28 6.48 -12.59
CA ARG A 267 -15.95 7.66 -12.01
C ARG A 267 -15.26 8.24 -10.77
N ARG A 268 -14.59 7.37 -10.01
CA ARG A 268 -13.78 7.71 -8.83
C ARG A 268 -12.39 8.27 -9.18
N GLY A 269 -11.98 8.25 -10.45
CA GLY A 269 -10.64 8.60 -10.89
C GLY A 269 -9.61 7.52 -10.51
N THR A 270 -8.44 7.96 -10.04
CA THR A 270 -7.40 7.08 -9.50
C THR A 270 -7.65 6.80 -8.02
N PHE A 271 -7.78 5.53 -7.63
CA PHE A 271 -8.11 5.13 -6.27
C PHE A 271 -7.68 3.68 -5.96
N VAL A 272 -7.67 3.34 -4.67
CA VAL A 272 -7.59 1.96 -4.14
C VAL A 272 -8.84 1.69 -3.30
N GLU A 273 -9.39 0.48 -3.41
CA GLU A 273 -10.44 0.01 -2.52
C GLU A 273 -9.84 -0.74 -1.33
N TYR A 274 -10.01 -0.18 -0.14
CA TYR A 274 -9.48 -0.74 1.10
C TYR A 274 -10.47 -1.68 1.80
N ASN A 275 -11.75 -1.63 1.43
CA ASN A 275 -12.76 -2.58 1.91
C ASN A 275 -12.86 -3.79 0.98
N PRO A 276 -12.33 -4.97 1.36
CA PRO A 276 -12.37 -6.16 0.51
C PRO A 276 -13.80 -6.66 0.23
N GLU A 277 -14.79 -6.27 1.04
CA GLU A 277 -16.20 -6.62 0.82
C GLU A 277 -16.80 -5.92 -0.41
N LEU A 278 -16.26 -4.76 -0.81
CA LEU A 278 -16.74 -4.00 -1.97
C LEU A 278 -16.20 -4.55 -3.29
N LEU A 279 -15.10 -5.29 -3.25
CA LEU A 279 -14.49 -5.94 -4.42
C LEU A 279 -14.13 -7.40 -4.09
N PRO A 280 -15.12 -8.28 -3.85
CA PRO A 280 -14.87 -9.64 -3.35
C PRO A 280 -14.03 -10.50 -4.30
N LEU A 281 -14.02 -10.18 -5.60
CA LEU A 281 -13.21 -10.87 -6.61
C LEU A 281 -11.73 -10.44 -6.61
N SER A 282 -11.37 -9.40 -5.86
CA SER A 282 -9.98 -9.06 -5.59
C SER A 282 -9.34 -10.01 -4.58
N TRP A 283 -10.12 -10.66 -3.72
CA TRP A 283 -9.61 -11.54 -2.67
C TRP A 283 -9.47 -13.00 -3.14
N ASP A 284 -8.29 -13.58 -3.01
CA ASP A 284 -8.01 -14.97 -3.42
C ASP A 284 -7.96 -15.98 -2.25
N GLY A 285 -8.08 -15.52 -1.00
CA GLY A 285 -8.04 -16.36 0.20
C GLY A 285 -6.64 -16.68 0.74
N SER A 286 -5.56 -16.30 0.05
CA SER A 286 -4.17 -16.63 0.42
C SER A 286 -3.23 -15.43 0.54
N ALA A 287 -3.46 -14.37 -0.23
CA ALA A 287 -2.71 -13.11 -0.15
C ALA A 287 -3.67 -11.92 -0.07
N TYR A 288 -3.25 -10.85 0.62
CA TYR A 288 -3.99 -9.59 0.61
C TYR A 288 -3.76 -8.87 -0.72
N HIS A 289 -4.66 -9.14 -1.66
CA HIS A 289 -4.78 -8.44 -2.94
C HIS A 289 -5.73 -7.24 -2.79
N TYR A 290 -5.16 -6.05 -2.84
CA TYR A 290 -5.92 -4.81 -2.90
C TYR A 290 -6.12 -4.42 -4.35
N LEU A 291 -7.33 -4.02 -4.70
CA LEU A 291 -7.69 -3.65 -6.07
C LEU A 291 -8.03 -2.17 -6.16
N GLY A 292 -7.56 -1.53 -7.23
CA GLY A 292 -7.85 -0.15 -7.54
C GLY A 292 -7.87 0.13 -9.04
N ALA A 293 -7.89 1.40 -9.38
CA ALA A 293 -7.76 1.85 -10.76
C ALA A 293 -6.89 3.12 -10.85
N VAL A 294 -6.24 3.30 -11.98
CA VAL A 294 -5.64 4.58 -12.40
C VAL A 294 -6.48 5.12 -13.55
N ALA A 295 -6.85 6.41 -13.49
CA ALA A 295 -7.64 7.04 -14.54
C ALA A 295 -6.82 7.11 -15.85
N GLY A 296 -7.30 6.48 -16.92
CA GLY A 296 -6.61 6.48 -18.22
C GLY A 296 -6.99 7.63 -19.15
N GLY A 297 -7.66 8.66 -18.63
CA GLY A 297 -8.26 9.74 -19.40
C GLY A 297 -9.49 9.27 -20.18
N GLY A 298 -10.07 10.13 -21.01
CA GLY A 298 -11.22 9.80 -21.85
C GLY A 298 -12.43 10.71 -21.61
N THR A 299 -13.63 10.23 -21.91
CA THR A 299 -14.88 10.98 -21.67
C THR A 299 -15.76 10.21 -20.70
N LEU A 300 -16.19 10.87 -19.63
CA LEU A 300 -17.15 10.34 -18.67
C LEU A 300 -18.27 11.35 -18.48
N ASP A 301 -19.53 10.92 -18.66
CA ASP A 301 -20.72 11.77 -18.62
C ASP A 301 -20.61 13.07 -19.42
N GLY A 302 -20.02 12.99 -20.62
CA GLY A 302 -19.81 14.14 -21.51
C GLY A 302 -18.67 15.08 -21.12
N THR A 303 -17.93 14.78 -20.05
CA THR A 303 -16.78 15.58 -19.58
C THR A 303 -15.47 14.87 -19.88
N VAL A 304 -14.52 15.58 -20.51
CA VAL A 304 -13.16 15.07 -20.77
C VAL A 304 -12.41 14.94 -19.45
N GLN A 305 -11.86 13.76 -19.21
CA GLN A 305 -11.08 13.41 -18.03
C GLN A 305 -9.60 13.35 -18.41
N GLN A 306 -8.74 13.86 -17.53
CA GLN A 306 -7.29 13.76 -17.70
C GLN A 306 -6.79 12.33 -17.38
N ASP A 307 -5.74 11.93 -18.08
CA ASP A 307 -4.99 10.68 -17.83
C ASP A 307 -4.06 10.88 -16.62
N ASP A 308 -4.15 10.03 -15.61
CA ASP A 308 -3.37 10.11 -14.38
C ASP A 308 -2.08 9.29 -14.43
N ALA A 309 -1.81 8.53 -15.50
CA ALA A 309 -0.66 7.61 -15.58
C ALA A 309 0.70 8.28 -15.38
N PHE A 310 0.84 9.54 -15.78
CA PHE A 310 2.03 10.35 -15.54
C PHE A 310 1.84 11.40 -14.45
N ASN A 311 0.67 11.48 -13.81
CA ASN A 311 0.43 12.44 -12.74
C ASN A 311 1.04 11.96 -11.42
N THR A 312 2.30 12.29 -11.16
CA THR A 312 2.94 11.93 -9.89
C THR A 312 2.27 12.57 -8.67
N ASN A 313 1.60 13.72 -8.81
CA ASN A 313 0.83 14.32 -7.71
C ASN A 313 -0.28 13.38 -7.23
N VAL A 314 -0.95 12.71 -8.17
CA VAL A 314 -2.09 11.82 -7.89
C VAL A 314 -1.59 10.44 -7.45
N LEU A 315 -0.61 9.89 -8.16
CA LEU A 315 -0.05 8.57 -7.84
C LEU A 315 0.61 8.57 -6.46
N TYR A 316 1.45 9.57 -6.13
CA TYR A 316 2.10 9.62 -4.82
C TYR A 316 1.13 9.85 -3.67
N ARG A 317 0.03 10.57 -3.89
CA ARG A 317 -1.04 10.70 -2.90
C ARG A 317 -1.66 9.35 -2.57
N MET A 318 -2.05 8.58 -3.60
CA MET A 318 -2.59 7.23 -3.43
C MET A 318 -1.59 6.32 -2.70
N LEU A 319 -0.31 6.35 -3.10
CA LEU A 319 0.74 5.52 -2.49
C LEU A 319 1.05 5.91 -1.04
N GLY A 320 1.03 7.20 -0.70
CA GLY A 320 1.17 7.66 0.68
C GLY A 320 0.03 7.18 1.57
N ARG A 321 -1.22 7.27 1.09
CA ARG A 321 -2.38 6.71 1.80
C ARG A 321 -2.24 5.20 2.01
N ASN A 322 -1.78 4.46 0.99
CA ASN A 322 -1.53 3.02 1.09
C ASN A 322 -0.49 2.68 2.16
N MET A 323 0.62 3.42 2.21
CA MET A 323 1.70 3.19 3.18
C MET A 323 1.18 3.37 4.63
N VAL A 324 0.45 4.44 4.90
CA VAL A 324 -0.05 4.71 6.26
C VAL A 324 -1.16 3.74 6.62
N TYR A 325 -2.06 3.43 5.68
CA TYR A 325 -3.07 2.39 5.85
C TYR A 325 -2.45 1.02 6.16
N GLY A 326 -1.44 0.58 5.40
CA GLY A 326 -0.82 -0.73 5.55
C GLY A 326 -0.23 -0.98 6.95
N GLN A 327 0.12 0.09 7.67
CA GLN A 327 0.67 0.02 9.03
C GLN A 327 -0.39 -0.17 10.12
N ARG A 328 -1.68 0.14 9.86
CA ARG A 328 -2.75 0.15 10.89
C ARG A 328 -4.12 -0.38 10.47
N LYS A 329 -4.36 -0.58 9.17
CA LYS A 329 -5.65 -0.99 8.58
C LYS A 329 -6.84 -0.18 9.10
N THR A 330 -6.68 1.14 9.15
CA THR A 330 -7.71 2.08 9.63
C THR A 330 -8.68 2.42 8.50
N ALA A 331 -9.92 2.82 8.81
CA ALA A 331 -10.86 3.24 7.76
C ALA A 331 -10.28 4.41 6.96
N VAL A 332 -10.50 4.47 5.64
CA VAL A 332 -9.99 5.53 4.76
C VAL A 332 -11.19 6.26 4.13
N LEU A 333 -11.13 7.58 3.98
CA LEU A 333 -12.20 8.34 3.32
C LEU A 333 -12.10 8.20 1.79
N PRO A 334 -13.18 8.39 1.03
CA PRO A 334 -13.02 8.56 -0.41
C PRO A 334 -12.27 9.87 -0.71
N ASP A 335 -11.41 9.88 -1.74
CA ASP A 335 -10.63 11.07 -2.11
C ASP A 335 -11.52 12.31 -2.35
N GLY A 336 -11.04 13.46 -1.88
CA GLY A 336 -11.72 14.75 -2.07
C GLY A 336 -12.84 15.05 -1.07
N ASN A 337 -13.14 14.16 -0.12
CA ASN A 337 -14.11 14.44 0.94
C ASN A 337 -13.51 15.36 2.03
N PRO A 338 -14.36 16.12 2.75
CA PRO A 338 -13.92 16.90 3.90
C PRO A 338 -13.24 16.01 4.95
N ALA A 339 -12.01 16.35 5.30
CA ALA A 339 -11.15 15.57 6.18
C ALA A 339 -10.86 16.31 7.50
N THR A 340 -11.91 16.87 8.10
CA THR A 340 -11.85 17.60 9.38
C THR A 340 -12.49 16.77 10.50
N SER A 341 -12.08 17.03 11.74
CA SER A 341 -12.62 16.37 12.93
C SER A 341 -12.48 14.85 12.92
N LEU A 342 -11.41 14.31 12.33
CA LEU A 342 -11.18 12.88 12.17
C LEU A 342 -10.61 12.23 13.43
N ALA A 343 -10.89 10.94 13.61
CA ALA A 343 -10.27 10.14 14.66
C ALA A 343 -8.72 10.18 14.56
N PRO A 344 -7.98 10.09 15.69
CA PRO A 344 -6.53 10.29 15.74
C PRO A 344 -5.69 9.41 14.80
N ASP A 345 -6.18 8.22 14.50
CA ASP A 345 -5.56 7.24 13.62
C ASP A 345 -5.80 7.57 12.13
N LEU A 346 -7.02 7.98 11.81
CA LEU A 346 -7.42 8.31 10.44
C LEU A 346 -6.90 9.68 9.98
N VAL A 347 -6.89 10.68 10.88
CA VAL A 347 -6.39 12.01 10.52
C VAL A 347 -4.96 11.95 9.97
N LEU A 348 -4.15 11.01 10.45
CA LEU A 348 -2.80 10.78 9.95
C LEU A 348 -2.79 10.16 8.55
N VAL A 349 -3.66 9.18 8.27
CA VAL A 349 -3.76 8.58 6.93
C VAL A 349 -4.11 9.64 5.89
N GLU A 350 -5.12 10.46 6.16
CA GLU A 350 -5.55 11.50 5.22
C GLU A 350 -4.53 12.65 5.12
N GLY A 351 -3.92 13.05 6.24
CA GLY A 351 -2.97 14.17 6.26
C GLY A 351 -1.60 13.82 5.68
N PHE A 352 -1.07 12.64 6.01
CA PHE A 352 0.26 12.23 5.57
C PHE A 352 0.31 11.89 4.08
N GLY A 353 -0.75 11.30 3.52
CA GLY A 353 -0.78 10.99 2.09
C GLY A 353 -0.58 12.23 1.20
N ASP A 354 -1.24 13.33 1.54
CA ASP A 354 -1.08 14.61 0.85
C ASP A 354 0.29 15.24 1.11
N ALA A 355 0.79 15.19 2.34
CA ALA A 355 2.09 15.75 2.70
C ALA A 355 3.25 15.03 1.98
N MET A 356 3.22 13.69 1.98
CA MET A 356 4.20 12.86 1.26
C MET A 356 4.17 13.15 -0.24
N ALA A 357 2.99 13.29 -0.84
CA ALA A 357 2.87 13.61 -2.26
C ALA A 357 3.51 14.96 -2.57
N ALA A 358 3.22 15.98 -1.76
CA ALA A 358 3.77 17.33 -1.91
C ALA A 358 5.30 17.37 -1.75
N GLU A 359 5.82 16.65 -0.75
CA GLU A 359 7.27 16.49 -0.55
C GLU A 359 7.94 15.79 -1.74
N MET A 360 7.32 14.74 -2.28
CA MET A 360 7.86 13.97 -3.41
C MET A 360 7.86 14.76 -4.73
N VAL A 361 6.81 15.55 -4.99
CA VAL A 361 6.76 16.45 -6.14
C VAL A 361 7.46 17.79 -5.89
N LYS A 362 7.97 18.00 -4.66
CA LYS A 362 8.68 19.20 -4.22
C LYS A 362 7.90 20.49 -4.48
N SER A 363 6.59 20.44 -4.24
CA SER A 363 5.68 21.57 -4.39
C SER A 363 4.51 21.43 -3.41
N PRO A 364 4.07 22.51 -2.74
CA PRO A 364 2.89 22.50 -1.89
C PRO A 364 1.59 22.47 -2.70
N TYR A 365 1.66 22.60 -4.03
CA TYR A 365 0.50 22.62 -4.91
C TYR A 365 0.23 21.23 -5.48
N LEU A 366 -0.88 20.62 -5.05
CA LEU A 366 -1.34 19.33 -5.54
C LEU A 366 -2.45 19.53 -6.58
N CYS A 367 -2.49 18.64 -7.58
CA CYS A 367 -3.56 18.63 -8.57
C CYS A 367 -4.95 18.49 -7.91
N GLY A 368 -5.97 19.05 -8.56
CA GLY A 368 -7.35 18.99 -8.08
C GLY A 368 -7.82 17.55 -7.83
N PRO A 369 -8.85 17.33 -6.99
CA PRO A 369 -9.18 16.01 -6.45
C PRO A 369 -9.84 15.07 -7.45
N THR A 370 -10.44 15.57 -8.53
CA THR A 370 -11.12 14.75 -9.56
C THR A 370 -10.40 14.81 -10.92
N PRO A 371 -10.47 13.77 -11.76
CA PRO A 371 -9.80 13.76 -13.07
C PRO A 371 -10.24 14.90 -14.01
N ALA A 372 -11.50 15.34 -13.92
CA ALA A 372 -12.05 16.44 -14.73
C ALA A 372 -11.48 17.82 -14.37
N THR A 373 -11.06 18.00 -13.12
CA THR A 373 -10.60 19.29 -12.57
C THR A 373 -9.09 19.32 -12.34
N ARG A 374 -8.36 18.32 -12.83
CA ARG A 374 -6.89 18.31 -12.79
C ARG A 374 -6.36 19.57 -13.48
N PHE A 375 -5.33 20.17 -12.89
CA PHE A 375 -4.67 21.40 -13.33
C PHE A 375 -5.51 22.70 -13.34
N THR A 376 -6.85 22.62 -13.33
CA THR A 376 -7.73 23.80 -13.25
C THR A 376 -8.16 24.12 -11.82
N ALA A 377 -8.26 23.12 -10.95
CA ALA A 377 -8.60 23.26 -9.53
C ALA A 377 -7.43 22.82 -8.63
N VAL A 378 -6.24 23.38 -8.85
CA VAL A 378 -5.05 23.07 -8.04
C VAL A 378 -5.26 23.51 -6.59
N ARG A 379 -4.84 22.67 -5.64
CA ARG A 379 -4.94 22.91 -4.21
C ARG A 379 -3.57 23.20 -3.62
N ASP A 380 -3.40 24.35 -2.99
CA ASP A 380 -2.27 24.61 -2.09
C ASP A 380 -2.54 23.93 -0.74
N ILE A 381 -1.70 22.97 -0.34
CA ILE A 381 -1.88 22.26 0.93
C ILE A 381 -1.68 23.13 2.17
N ARG A 382 -1.08 24.32 2.00
CA ARG A 382 -0.86 25.29 3.09
C ARG A 382 -2.07 26.19 3.30
N ASP A 383 -2.96 26.27 2.30
CA ASP A 383 -4.14 27.13 2.37
C ASP A 383 -5.22 26.47 3.24
N LEU A 384 -5.41 27.04 4.43
CA LEU A 384 -6.43 26.64 5.40
C LEU A 384 -7.57 27.65 5.49
N SER A 385 -7.65 28.62 4.57
CA SER A 385 -8.64 29.72 4.62
C SER A 385 -10.09 29.25 4.54
N ALA A 386 -10.34 28.09 3.94
CA ALA A 386 -11.65 27.46 3.89
C ALA A 386 -12.09 26.83 5.23
N LEU A 387 -11.21 26.75 6.23
CA LEU A 387 -11.48 26.14 7.53
C LEU A 387 -11.73 27.21 8.60
N THR A 388 -12.68 26.91 9.49
CA THR A 388 -12.85 27.70 10.72
C THR A 388 -11.71 27.44 11.70
N PRO A 389 -11.42 28.35 12.66
CA PRO A 389 -10.39 28.12 13.66
C PRO A 389 -10.54 26.81 14.44
N ALA A 390 -11.77 26.38 14.73
CA ALA A 390 -12.02 25.10 15.42
C ALA A 390 -11.72 23.87 14.55
N GLN A 391 -11.79 24.00 13.22
CA GLN A 391 -11.44 22.95 12.27
C GLN A 391 -9.94 22.89 11.96
N ILE A 392 -9.17 23.91 12.32
CA ILE A 392 -7.70 23.87 12.27
C ILE A 392 -7.25 23.28 13.60
N SER A 393 -6.95 21.98 13.63
CA SER A 393 -6.57 21.25 14.85
C SER A 393 -5.82 19.96 14.53
N GLY A 394 -5.35 19.26 15.57
CA GLY A 394 -4.74 17.92 15.44
C GLY A 394 -5.68 16.81 14.94
N PHE A 395 -6.96 17.12 14.71
CA PHE A 395 -7.96 16.22 14.10
C PHE A 395 -8.32 16.62 12.67
N SER A 396 -7.53 17.49 12.05
CA SER A 396 -7.77 18.00 10.72
C SER A 396 -6.65 17.59 9.78
N ALA A 397 -6.96 16.76 8.78
CA ALA A 397 -5.98 16.31 7.82
C ALA A 397 -5.34 17.47 7.03
N PRO A 398 -6.08 18.52 6.58
CA PRO A 398 -5.46 19.69 5.99
C PRO A 398 -4.47 20.39 6.91
N ALA A 399 -4.79 20.53 8.21
CA ALA A 399 -3.88 21.15 9.17
C ALA A 399 -2.62 20.30 9.41
N ILE A 400 -2.76 18.97 9.49
CA ILE A 400 -1.62 18.05 9.57
C ILE A 400 -0.77 18.11 8.30
N THR A 401 -1.41 18.21 7.13
CA THR A 401 -0.71 18.31 5.84
C THR A 401 0.15 19.57 5.81
N ALA A 402 -0.42 20.72 6.14
CA ALA A 402 0.29 22.00 6.20
C ALA A 402 1.41 22.02 7.25
N LEU A 403 1.15 21.48 8.45
CA LEU A 403 2.16 21.30 9.49
C LEU A 403 3.34 20.46 8.99
N THR A 404 3.06 19.37 8.29
CA THR A 404 4.09 18.46 7.79
C THR A 404 4.93 19.09 6.69
N TRP A 405 4.32 19.93 5.83
CA TRP A 405 5.07 20.75 4.89
C TRP A 405 6.06 21.69 5.60
N ASP A 406 5.64 22.37 6.67
CA ASP A 406 6.55 23.20 7.46
C ASP A 406 7.67 22.38 8.13
N LEU A 407 7.39 21.15 8.57
CA LEU A 407 8.44 20.23 9.07
C LEU A 407 9.46 19.94 7.97
N ALA A 408 9.03 19.69 6.73
CA ALA A 408 9.92 19.45 5.60
C ALA A 408 10.81 20.66 5.29
N LEU A 409 10.26 21.87 5.36
CA LEU A 409 11.03 23.12 5.19
C LEU A 409 12.08 23.28 6.30
N ILE A 410 11.72 23.07 7.56
CA ILE A 410 12.65 23.19 8.70
C ILE A 410 13.80 22.18 8.59
N ASN A 411 13.47 20.92 8.31
CA ASN A 411 14.46 19.85 8.18
C ASN A 411 15.46 20.12 7.04
N THR A 412 15.05 20.86 6.02
CA THR A 412 15.88 21.25 4.87
C THR A 412 16.46 22.66 4.99
N LYS A 413 16.23 23.33 6.12
CA LYS A 413 16.67 24.72 6.41
C LYS A 413 16.14 25.75 5.42
N ILE A 414 14.96 25.51 4.84
CA ILE A 414 14.26 26.46 3.98
C ILE A 414 13.38 27.35 4.87
N THR A 415 13.57 28.66 4.79
CA THR A 415 12.71 29.61 5.52
C THR A 415 11.30 29.61 4.92
N ALA A 416 10.28 29.36 5.75
CA ALA A 416 8.88 29.39 5.33
C ALA A 416 8.48 30.78 4.77
N PRO A 417 7.63 30.84 3.71
CA PRO A 417 6.98 29.71 3.04
C PRO A 417 7.85 29.01 1.96
N GLY A 418 9.09 29.49 1.75
CA GLY A 418 9.98 29.06 0.68
C GLY A 418 9.57 29.57 -0.70
N THR A 419 10.32 29.17 -1.73
CA THR A 419 10.06 29.45 -3.15
C THR A 419 10.21 28.18 -3.96
N ALA A 420 9.62 28.12 -5.17
CA ALA A 420 9.75 26.98 -6.07
C ALA A 420 11.22 26.57 -6.31
N THR A 421 12.11 27.55 -6.44
CA THR A 421 13.55 27.31 -6.57
C THR A 421 14.17 26.65 -5.34
N ALA A 422 13.73 27.00 -4.13
CA ALA A 422 14.23 26.42 -2.89
C ALA A 422 13.62 25.04 -2.60
N TRP A 423 12.35 24.82 -2.94
CA TRP A 423 11.66 23.55 -2.67
C TRP A 423 12.30 22.35 -3.36
N LYS A 424 13.05 22.55 -4.45
CA LYS A 424 13.83 21.49 -5.09
C LYS A 424 14.83 20.79 -4.14
N ASP A 425 15.24 21.47 -3.05
CA ASP A 425 16.19 20.96 -2.05
C ASP A 425 15.51 20.16 -0.93
N ILE A 426 14.16 20.09 -0.93
CA ILE A 426 13.41 19.22 -0.02
C ILE A 426 13.88 17.77 -0.20
N THR A 427 14.18 17.13 0.92
CA THR A 427 14.72 15.77 1.01
C THR A 427 13.76 14.91 1.84
N PRO A 428 12.73 14.31 1.20
CA PRO A 428 11.61 13.70 1.92
C PRO A 428 12.02 12.50 2.80
N ILE A 429 13.02 11.73 2.35
CA ILE A 429 13.53 10.53 3.04
C ILE A 429 14.05 10.82 4.46
N ASN A 430 14.42 12.08 4.74
CA ASN A 430 14.88 12.50 6.07
C ASN A 430 13.74 12.45 7.11
N LEU A 431 12.49 12.67 6.70
CA LEU A 431 11.32 12.64 7.58
C LEU A 431 10.68 11.25 7.69
N LEU A 432 11.25 10.20 7.09
CA LEU A 432 10.68 8.85 7.10
C LEU A 432 10.27 8.36 8.51
N ARG A 433 11.06 8.67 9.53
CA ARG A 433 10.76 8.31 10.92
C ARG A 433 9.42 8.88 11.41
N PHE A 434 9.10 10.12 11.04
CA PHE A 434 7.84 10.79 11.39
C PHE A 434 6.61 10.12 10.77
N TYR A 435 6.79 9.54 9.58
CA TYR A 435 5.74 8.85 8.84
C TYR A 435 5.56 7.38 9.20
N THR A 436 6.54 6.81 9.90
CA THR A 436 6.45 5.44 10.39
C THR A 436 5.58 5.42 11.64
N LEU A 437 4.45 4.74 11.63
CA LEU A 437 3.55 4.63 12.77
C LEU A 437 4.07 3.53 13.70
N LEU A 438 4.60 3.88 14.87
CA LEU A 438 5.01 2.89 15.88
C LEU A 438 3.83 2.01 16.26
N ALA A 439 4.04 0.69 16.28
CA ALA A 439 3.10 -0.20 16.93
C ALA A 439 3.13 0.09 18.42
N PRO A 440 1.98 0.12 19.11
CA PRO A 440 2.00 -0.15 20.52
C PRO A 440 2.60 -1.55 20.65
N THR A 441 3.90 -1.65 20.94
CA THR A 441 4.58 -2.94 21.03
C THR A 441 4.04 -3.64 22.26
N ALA A 442 3.17 -4.62 22.05
CA ALA A 442 2.98 -5.70 22.99
C ALA A 442 4.08 -6.72 22.71
N ASP A 443 5.30 -6.49 23.21
CA ASP A 443 6.25 -7.56 23.55
C ASP A 443 7.63 -7.01 23.91
N SER A 444 8.02 -7.22 25.18
CA SER A 444 9.31 -7.78 25.63
C SER A 444 9.64 -7.31 27.06
N GLY A 445 9.06 -7.96 28.07
CA GLY A 445 9.63 -8.06 29.43
C GLY A 445 9.79 -6.80 30.30
N THR A 446 9.55 -5.59 29.78
CA THR A 446 9.61 -4.34 30.54
C THR A 446 8.38 -3.49 30.24
N ALA A 447 7.43 -3.52 31.17
CA ALA A 447 6.12 -2.89 31.10
C ALA A 447 6.17 -1.35 31.21
N THR A 448 6.93 -0.66 30.35
CA THR A 448 7.06 0.81 30.37
C THR A 448 6.85 1.52 29.03
N VAL A 449 6.52 0.80 27.94
CA VAL A 449 6.16 1.48 26.68
C VAL A 449 4.70 1.96 26.75
N THR A 450 4.51 3.28 26.62
CA THR A 450 3.21 3.94 26.58
C THR A 450 2.42 3.48 25.36
N THR A 451 1.53 2.49 25.52
CA THR A 451 0.60 2.06 24.46
C THR A 451 -0.60 3.02 24.37
N ASP A 452 -0.38 4.18 23.75
CA ASP A 452 -1.48 5.04 23.27
C ASP A 452 -1.83 4.68 21.82
N CYS A 453 -3.00 5.12 21.34
CA CYS A 453 -3.35 5.01 19.93
C CYS A 453 -2.40 5.89 19.11
N VAL A 454 -2.14 5.48 17.88
CA VAL A 454 -1.32 6.26 16.97
C VAL A 454 -1.97 7.62 16.74
N SER A 455 -1.19 8.68 16.93
CA SER A 455 -1.68 10.05 16.87
C SER A 455 -0.59 11.05 16.49
N LEU A 456 -0.98 12.27 16.13
CA LEU A 456 -0.03 13.34 15.79
C LEU A 456 1.02 13.57 16.89
N PHE A 457 0.63 13.54 18.16
CA PHE A 457 1.57 13.77 19.27
C PHE A 457 2.63 12.68 19.37
N THR A 458 2.24 11.43 19.16
CA THR A 458 3.21 10.32 19.10
C THR A 458 4.18 10.51 17.94
N GLN A 459 3.72 11.01 16.78
CA GLN A 459 4.59 11.27 15.63
C GLN A 459 5.51 12.47 15.85
N LEU A 460 5.02 13.57 16.42
CA LEU A 460 5.83 14.73 16.79
C LEU A 460 6.94 14.35 17.79
N ALA A 461 6.64 13.49 18.77
CA ALA A 461 7.66 12.97 19.69
C ALA A 461 8.76 12.18 18.97
N ARG A 462 8.46 11.54 17.82
CA ARG A 462 9.46 10.82 17.03
C ARG A 462 10.52 11.74 16.42
N LEU A 463 10.20 13.00 16.17
CA LEU A 463 11.15 14.00 15.67
C LEU A 463 12.27 14.29 16.69
N GLN A 464 12.04 13.96 17.97
CA GLN A 464 12.97 14.15 19.08
C GLN A 464 13.56 12.83 19.60
N GLU A 465 13.36 11.71 18.88
CA GLU A 465 14.10 10.48 19.13
C GLU A 465 15.57 10.64 18.79
N ASP A 466 16.42 9.94 19.56
CA ASP A 466 17.83 9.87 19.21
C ASP A 466 17.98 9.16 17.87
N LYS A 467 18.93 9.65 17.07
CA LYS A 467 19.19 9.13 15.73
C LYS A 467 19.47 7.62 15.79
N GLY A 468 18.62 6.84 15.13
CA GLY A 468 18.83 5.41 14.90
C GLY A 468 19.73 5.15 13.70
N SER A 469 20.20 3.90 13.56
CA SER A 469 21.02 3.46 12.43
C SER A 469 20.29 3.52 11.08
N ALA A 470 18.95 3.47 11.08
CA ALA A 470 18.12 3.57 9.90
C ALA A 470 17.74 5.02 9.52
N ASP A 471 18.16 6.03 10.31
CA ASP A 471 17.80 7.42 10.03
C ASP A 471 18.81 8.11 9.10
N ASN A 472 18.28 8.78 8.08
CA ASN A 472 19.07 9.60 7.17
C ASN A 472 19.55 10.91 7.81
N SER A 473 18.80 11.44 8.79
CA SER A 473 19.08 12.72 9.44
C SER A 473 18.88 12.65 10.96
N ASP A 474 19.64 13.45 11.69
CA ASP A 474 19.43 13.67 13.12
C ASP A 474 18.31 14.70 13.35
N LEU A 475 17.06 14.23 13.29
CA LEU A 475 15.87 15.08 13.39
C LEU A 475 15.82 15.89 14.69
N LYS A 476 16.34 15.34 15.79
CA LYS A 476 16.34 15.98 17.11
C LYS A 476 17.08 17.32 17.12
N THR A 477 18.10 17.47 16.26
CA THR A 477 18.86 18.73 16.13
C THR A 477 18.04 19.86 15.49
N PHE A 478 17.03 19.52 14.69
CA PHE A 478 16.17 20.48 14.01
C PHE A 478 14.90 20.77 14.82
N PHE A 479 14.35 19.76 15.50
CA PHE A 479 13.04 19.81 16.13
C PHE A 479 13.09 19.87 17.65
N THR A 480 13.76 20.89 18.20
CA THR A 480 13.73 21.17 19.64
C THR A 480 12.35 21.67 20.09
N ASP A 481 12.06 21.65 21.40
CA ASP A 481 10.78 22.18 21.92
C ASP A 481 10.58 23.66 21.59
N ALA A 482 11.66 24.44 21.52
CA ALA A 482 11.63 25.83 21.11
C ALA A 482 11.20 26.01 19.64
N VAL A 483 11.36 24.98 18.80
CA VAL A 483 10.91 24.95 17.41
C VAL A 483 9.49 24.38 17.30
N LEU A 484 9.24 23.24 17.93
CA LEU A 484 7.95 22.53 17.84
C LEU A 484 6.80 23.30 18.50
N THR A 485 7.03 23.97 19.63
CA THR A 485 5.99 24.73 20.35
C THR A 485 5.36 25.84 19.50
N PRO A 486 6.12 26.82 18.97
CA PRO A 486 5.54 27.85 18.12
C PRO A 486 5.07 27.30 16.76
N LEU A 487 5.66 26.23 16.24
CA LEU A 487 5.21 25.61 14.99
C LEU A 487 3.80 24.99 15.16
N CYS A 488 3.62 24.13 16.15
CA CYS A 488 2.35 23.43 16.40
C CYS A 488 1.23 24.43 16.75
N ALA A 489 1.56 25.50 17.48
CA ALA A 489 0.61 26.54 17.85
C ALA A 489 -0.07 27.21 16.63
N LYS A 490 0.61 27.33 15.47
CA LYS A 490 0.02 27.85 14.22
C LYS A 490 -1.19 27.04 13.74
N TYR A 491 -1.22 25.75 14.10
CA TYR A 491 -2.23 24.78 13.69
C TYR A 491 -3.17 24.39 14.84
N ASN A 492 -3.22 25.21 15.91
CA ASN A 492 -3.94 24.96 17.16
C ASN A 492 -3.62 23.59 17.79
N VAL A 493 -2.38 23.15 17.67
CA VAL A 493 -1.86 21.95 18.33
C VAL A 493 -0.97 22.39 19.49
N THR A 494 -1.32 21.98 20.70
CA THR A 494 -0.50 22.26 21.89
C THR A 494 0.58 21.20 22.03
N TRP A 495 1.84 21.57 21.73
CA TRP A 495 2.99 20.72 22.00
C TRP A 495 3.49 20.93 23.43
N SER A 496 3.49 19.87 24.23
CA SER A 496 3.92 19.90 25.62
C SER A 496 5.34 19.37 25.84
N GLY A 497 6.09 19.01 24.79
CA GLY A 497 7.42 18.39 24.92
C GLY A 497 7.35 16.88 25.06
N LYS A 498 8.34 16.17 24.49
CA LYS A 498 8.35 14.69 24.44
C LYS A 498 8.45 14.05 25.81
N ASP A 499 9.30 14.59 26.68
CA ASP A 499 9.62 13.99 27.98
C ASP A 499 8.67 14.43 29.10
N ASN A 500 7.68 15.28 28.79
CA ASN A 500 6.68 15.67 29.76
C ASN A 500 5.63 14.57 29.93
N ALA A 501 5.32 14.24 31.19
CA ALA A 501 4.36 13.19 31.58
C ALA A 501 2.91 13.44 31.08
N ILE A 502 2.67 14.58 30.43
CA ILE A 502 1.38 15.09 29.95
C ILE A 502 1.40 15.23 28.42
N LEU A 503 2.04 14.31 27.70
CA LEU A 503 1.67 14.13 26.30
C LEU A 503 0.17 13.81 26.25
N PRO A 504 -0.63 14.52 25.44
CA PRO A 504 -2.06 14.24 25.34
C PRO A 504 -2.28 12.77 24.98
N LYS A 505 -2.99 12.05 25.86
CA LYS A 505 -3.32 10.64 25.67
C LYS A 505 -4.73 10.48 25.17
N TYR A 506 -4.91 9.67 24.15
CA TYR A 506 -6.22 9.33 23.60
C TYR A 506 -6.81 8.06 24.21
N THR A 507 -5.94 7.15 24.67
CA THR A 507 -6.32 5.87 25.23
C THR A 507 -6.53 5.99 26.72
N GLN A 508 -7.76 5.70 27.16
CA GLN A 508 -8.09 5.62 28.57
C GLN A 508 -7.61 4.30 29.18
N THR A 509 -6.99 4.33 30.35
CA THR A 509 -6.57 3.11 31.06
C THR A 509 -7.64 2.71 32.08
N TRP A 510 -8.14 1.48 31.99
CA TRP A 510 -9.16 0.92 32.88
C TRP A 510 -8.59 -0.03 33.96
N GLY A 511 -7.26 -0.09 34.08
CA GLY A 511 -6.58 -0.83 35.14
C GLY A 511 -6.25 -2.29 34.80
N ILE A 512 -5.97 -3.08 35.84
CA ILE A 512 -5.58 -4.48 35.77
C ILE A 512 -6.75 -5.33 36.26
N ASP A 513 -7.02 -6.45 35.58
CA ASP A 513 -8.01 -7.46 35.93
C ASP A 513 -9.42 -6.88 36.18
N PRO A 514 -9.96 -6.07 35.23
CA PRO A 514 -11.21 -5.37 35.46
C PRO A 514 -12.38 -6.34 35.66
N ASP A 515 -13.31 -5.97 36.53
CA ASP A 515 -14.58 -6.66 36.69
C ASP A 515 -15.67 -5.63 36.96
N THR A 516 -16.56 -5.43 35.98
CA THR A 516 -17.62 -4.43 36.08
C THR A 516 -18.76 -4.83 37.00
N LEU A 517 -18.77 -6.08 37.50
CA LEU A 517 -19.64 -6.45 38.63
C LEU A 517 -19.18 -5.80 39.94
N VAL A 518 -17.91 -5.44 40.05
CA VAL A 518 -17.30 -4.86 41.25
C VAL A 518 -17.07 -3.36 41.09
N THR A 519 -16.49 -2.95 39.95
CA THR A 519 -16.15 -1.56 39.67
C THR A 519 -16.61 -1.19 38.25
N PRO A 520 -17.64 -0.34 38.09
CA PRO A 520 -18.10 0.05 36.76
C PRO A 520 -17.02 0.84 36.02
N PHE A 521 -16.91 0.63 34.70
CA PHE A 521 -16.04 1.47 33.89
C PHE A 521 -16.58 2.90 33.79
N PRO A 522 -15.68 3.88 33.58
CA PRO A 522 -16.10 5.24 33.29
C PRO A 522 -17.02 5.28 32.08
N THR A 523 -18.14 6.00 32.22
CA THR A 523 -19.00 6.33 31.08
C THR A 523 -18.37 7.47 30.29
N PHE A 524 -18.46 7.40 28.97
CA PHE A 524 -17.96 8.44 28.07
C PHE A 524 -19.02 8.83 27.06
N THR A 525 -18.95 10.07 26.56
CA THR A 525 -19.88 10.56 25.53
C THR A 525 -19.28 10.36 24.15
N MET A 526 -20.09 9.84 23.23
CA MET A 526 -19.79 9.71 21.81
C MET A 526 -20.88 10.43 20.99
N SER A 527 -20.56 10.95 19.82
CA SER A 527 -21.49 11.76 19.01
C SER A 527 -21.12 11.76 17.53
N MET A 528 -22.12 11.84 16.66
CA MET A 528 -21.96 12.06 15.22
C MET A 528 -22.19 13.53 14.80
N ALA A 529 -22.20 14.47 15.74
CA ALA A 529 -22.49 15.88 15.45
C ALA A 529 -21.54 16.50 14.40
N GLN A 530 -20.32 15.98 14.29
CA GLN A 530 -19.32 16.41 13.31
C GLN A 530 -19.14 15.43 12.14
N ALA A 531 -19.95 14.36 12.09
CA ALA A 531 -19.90 13.40 11.00
C ALA A 531 -20.49 14.01 9.73
N VAL A 532 -19.82 13.80 8.61
CA VAL A 532 -20.25 14.27 7.28
C VAL A 532 -20.59 13.06 6.42
N LYS A 533 -21.71 13.10 5.71
CA LYS A 533 -22.01 12.05 4.72
C LYS A 533 -21.01 12.17 3.57
N THR A 534 -20.42 11.04 3.20
CA THR A 534 -19.54 10.95 2.05
C THR A 534 -20.19 10.08 0.99
N ARG A 535 -19.90 10.39 -0.27
CA ARG A 535 -20.33 9.56 -1.39
C ARG A 535 -19.35 8.40 -1.56
N ARG A 536 -19.84 7.18 -1.41
CA ARG A 536 -19.12 5.95 -1.74
C ARG A 536 -19.75 5.27 -2.95
N TYR A 537 -19.01 4.39 -3.59
CA TYR A 537 -19.47 3.61 -4.73
C TYR A 537 -19.31 2.12 -4.40
N ASP A 538 -20.44 1.43 -4.28
CA ASP A 538 -20.48 0.01 -3.99
C ASP A 538 -20.57 -0.76 -5.32
N ILE A 539 -19.79 -1.82 -5.47
CA ILE A 539 -19.85 -2.71 -6.64
C ILE A 539 -20.46 -4.04 -6.20
N THR A 540 -21.58 -4.40 -6.82
CA THR A 540 -22.26 -5.68 -6.59
C THR A 540 -22.28 -6.51 -7.86
N TYR A 541 -22.40 -7.83 -7.72
CA TYR A 541 -22.40 -8.78 -8.84
C TYR A 541 -23.70 -9.59 -8.97
N PRO A 542 -24.89 -8.94 -9.07
CA PRO A 542 -26.14 -9.65 -9.28
C PRO A 542 -26.09 -10.43 -10.61
N ALA A 543 -26.34 -11.75 -10.55
CA ALA A 543 -26.33 -12.65 -11.71
C ALA A 543 -25.04 -12.59 -12.56
N GLY A 544 -23.90 -12.29 -11.93
CA GLY A 544 -22.60 -12.24 -12.62
C GLY A 544 -22.40 -11.00 -13.48
N THR A 545 -23.18 -9.93 -13.31
CA THR A 545 -22.91 -8.62 -13.93
C THR A 545 -22.52 -7.63 -12.85
N ALA A 546 -21.40 -6.91 -13.04
CA ALA A 546 -21.00 -5.87 -12.11
C ALA A 546 -21.88 -4.62 -12.24
N VAL A 547 -22.40 -4.14 -11.12
CA VAL A 547 -23.22 -2.93 -11.02
C VAL A 547 -22.60 -2.00 -9.98
N GLU A 548 -22.26 -0.78 -10.41
CA GLU A 548 -21.79 0.29 -9.53
C GLU A 548 -22.98 1.14 -9.06
N THR A 549 -23.11 1.31 -7.74
CA THR A 549 -24.16 2.15 -7.14
C THR A 549 -23.53 3.21 -6.25
N ALA A 550 -23.90 4.48 -6.47
CA ALA A 550 -23.52 5.56 -5.57
C ALA A 550 -24.40 5.52 -4.32
N VAL A 551 -23.76 5.54 -3.14
CA VAL A 551 -24.42 5.54 -1.84
C VAL A 551 -23.86 6.69 -1.02
N ASP A 552 -24.74 7.54 -0.47
CA ASP A 552 -24.35 8.61 0.45
C ASP A 552 -24.54 8.11 1.89
N ALA A 553 -23.44 7.91 2.61
CA ALA A 553 -23.44 7.32 3.96
C ALA A 553 -22.47 8.05 4.88
N TYR A 554 -22.70 7.98 6.19
CA TYR A 554 -21.70 8.39 7.17
C TYR A 554 -20.61 7.32 7.26
N PRO A 555 -19.34 7.69 7.04
CA PRO A 555 -18.22 6.74 7.14
C PRO A 555 -17.88 6.39 8.60
N ASN A 556 -18.44 7.13 9.56
CA ASN A 556 -18.22 7.01 11.00
C ASN A 556 -16.76 7.13 11.43
N THR A 557 -16.18 8.27 11.08
CA THR A 557 -14.75 8.53 11.13
C THR A 557 -14.35 9.72 11.99
N SER A 558 -15.30 10.47 12.52
CA SER A 558 -14.99 11.65 13.32
C SER A 558 -14.45 11.29 14.71
N TYR A 559 -13.68 12.18 15.32
CA TYR A 559 -13.01 11.92 16.60
C TYR A 559 -14.02 11.70 17.74
N ASP A 560 -15.24 12.25 17.66
CA ASP A 560 -16.29 12.03 18.65
C ASP A 560 -17.08 10.73 18.43
N GLU A 561 -16.88 10.07 17.29
CA GLU A 561 -17.46 8.76 17.00
C GLU A 561 -16.58 7.59 17.46
N VAL A 562 -15.35 7.87 17.93
CA VAL A 562 -14.37 6.84 18.28
C VAL A 562 -13.76 7.10 19.67
N ARG A 563 -13.60 6.04 20.45
CA ARG A 563 -12.93 6.04 21.76
C ARG A 563 -11.96 4.89 21.86
N TYR A 564 -10.84 5.14 22.55
CA TYR A 564 -9.79 4.17 22.78
C TYR A 564 -9.67 3.88 24.26
N ALA A 565 -9.60 2.61 24.61
CA ALA A 565 -9.39 2.17 25.98
C ALA A 565 -8.39 1.02 26.05
N ARG A 566 -7.83 0.76 27.23
CA ARG A 566 -6.97 -0.40 27.49
C ARG A 566 -7.12 -0.90 28.91
N PHE A 567 -6.88 -2.18 29.11
CA PHE A 567 -6.81 -2.84 30.42
C PHE A 567 -5.81 -3.98 30.35
N ALA A 568 -5.34 -4.48 31.49
CA ALA A 568 -4.41 -5.59 31.52
C ALA A 568 -5.01 -6.81 32.23
N LEU A 569 -4.54 -8.01 31.90
CA LEU A 569 -4.95 -9.27 32.53
C LEU A 569 -3.73 -10.01 33.10
N THR A 570 -3.82 -10.43 34.35
CA THR A 570 -2.79 -11.25 35.00
C THR A 570 -2.97 -12.75 34.74
N SER A 571 -4.12 -13.16 34.23
CA SER A 571 -4.46 -14.55 33.97
C SER A 571 -5.48 -14.63 32.84
N ASP A 572 -5.58 -15.78 32.19
CA ASP A 572 -6.60 -16.02 31.18
C ASP A 572 -7.99 -15.84 31.81
N ARG A 573 -8.86 -15.08 31.15
CA ARG A 573 -10.19 -14.76 31.67
C ARG A 573 -11.26 -14.82 30.61
N ALA A 574 -12.42 -15.33 31.03
CA ALA A 574 -13.66 -15.24 30.27
C ALA A 574 -14.53 -14.11 30.81
N TYR A 575 -15.03 -13.27 29.91
CA TYR A 575 -15.91 -12.16 30.20
C TYR A 575 -17.25 -12.30 29.47
N THR A 576 -18.26 -11.63 30.02
CA THR A 576 -19.44 -11.21 29.28
C THR A 576 -19.28 -9.72 28.96
N LEU A 577 -19.06 -9.40 27.69
CA LEU A 577 -18.98 -8.03 27.19
C LEU A 577 -20.40 -7.51 26.93
N ARG A 578 -20.76 -6.36 27.53
CA ARG A 578 -22.02 -5.65 27.25
C ARG A 578 -21.76 -4.17 26.98
N VAL A 579 -22.69 -3.55 26.28
CA VAL A 579 -22.70 -2.11 26.03
C VAL A 579 -24.06 -1.55 26.40
N THR A 580 -24.07 -0.48 27.19
CA THR A 580 -25.28 0.31 27.50
C THR A 580 -25.12 1.71 26.95
N THR A 581 -26.21 2.26 26.38
CA THR A 581 -26.23 3.59 25.78
C THR A 581 -27.39 4.42 26.32
N VAL A 582 -27.14 5.70 26.63
CA VAL A 582 -28.18 6.66 27.05
C VAL A 582 -28.02 7.98 26.27
N PRO A 583 -29.02 8.39 25.45
CA PRO A 583 -30.24 7.66 25.11
C PRO A 583 -29.94 6.35 24.32
N ALA A 584 -30.97 5.54 24.11
CA ALA A 584 -30.84 4.37 23.24
C ALA A 584 -30.45 4.80 21.81
N LEU A 585 -29.63 3.98 21.15
CA LEU A 585 -29.22 4.25 19.77
C LEU A 585 -30.45 4.29 18.83
N PRO A 586 -30.44 5.18 17.82
CA PRO A 586 -31.49 5.18 16.80
C PRO A 586 -31.46 3.87 15.98
N ALA A 587 -32.57 3.57 15.31
CA ALA A 587 -32.65 2.39 14.45
C ALA A 587 -31.56 2.42 13.36
N GLY A 588 -30.87 1.29 13.16
CA GLY A 588 -29.76 1.15 12.22
C GLY A 588 -28.39 1.58 12.77
N ALA A 589 -28.34 2.22 13.95
CA ALA A 589 -27.09 2.52 14.63
C ALA A 589 -26.68 1.39 15.58
N GLN A 590 -25.37 1.20 15.75
CA GLN A 590 -24.78 0.19 16.63
C GLN A 590 -23.45 0.67 17.20
N ILE A 591 -23.05 0.12 18.35
CA ILE A 591 -21.67 0.25 18.82
C ILE A 591 -20.85 -0.93 18.30
N GLU A 592 -19.72 -0.61 17.68
CA GLU A 592 -18.67 -1.55 17.34
C GLU A 592 -17.59 -1.50 18.42
N VAL A 593 -17.17 -2.68 18.89
CA VAL A 593 -16.01 -2.84 19.76
C VAL A 593 -15.04 -3.81 19.09
N ARG A 594 -13.80 -3.35 18.88
CA ARG A 594 -12.70 -4.18 18.39
C ARG A 594 -11.67 -4.32 19.51
N LEU A 595 -11.27 -5.56 19.79
CA LEU A 595 -10.22 -5.89 20.75
C LEU A 595 -8.94 -6.21 20.01
N ASP A 596 -7.84 -5.62 20.48
CA ASP A 596 -6.46 -5.79 20.01
C ASP A 596 -6.30 -5.49 18.51
N GLY A 597 -5.63 -4.37 18.20
CA GLY A 597 -5.68 -3.62 16.93
C GLY A 597 -5.39 -4.32 15.59
N ASP A 598 -5.43 -5.64 15.48
CA ASP A 598 -5.48 -6.38 14.21
C ASP A 598 -6.48 -7.57 14.24
N ALA A 599 -7.61 -7.38 13.54
CA ALA A 599 -8.43 -8.33 12.78
C ALA A 599 -9.09 -9.61 13.38
N GLN A 600 -8.87 -10.06 14.61
CA GLN A 600 -9.42 -11.39 14.96
C GLN A 600 -10.93 -11.39 15.30
N GLN A 601 -11.47 -10.38 16.00
CA GLN A 601 -12.91 -10.35 16.35
C GLN A 601 -13.49 -8.93 16.45
N THR A 602 -14.59 -8.69 15.73
CA THR A 602 -15.40 -7.47 15.82
C THR A 602 -16.71 -7.79 16.54
N TYR A 603 -17.01 -7.03 17.59
CA TYR A 603 -18.23 -7.18 18.38
C TYR A 603 -19.20 -6.04 18.05
N LEU A 604 -20.41 -6.39 17.64
CA LEU A 604 -21.46 -5.44 17.26
C LEU A 604 -22.61 -5.46 18.27
N PHE A 605 -23.04 -4.26 18.67
CA PHE A 605 -24.09 -4.02 19.65
C PHE A 605 -25.16 -3.07 19.06
N PRO A 606 -26.09 -3.59 18.23
CA PRO A 606 -27.21 -2.80 17.68
C PRO A 606 -28.30 -2.49 18.73
N LYS A 607 -28.24 -3.15 19.89
CA LYS A 607 -29.12 -2.96 21.05
C LYS A 607 -28.39 -3.42 22.31
N LEU A 608 -29.04 -3.34 23.48
CA LEU A 608 -28.57 -3.94 24.73
C LEU A 608 -28.43 -5.46 24.55
N SER A 609 -27.25 -5.91 24.10
CA SER A 609 -26.90 -7.32 23.91
C SER A 609 -25.59 -7.63 24.62
N SER A 610 -25.38 -8.91 24.94
CA SER A 610 -24.16 -9.41 25.55
C SER A 610 -23.44 -10.35 24.58
N GLN A 611 -22.12 -10.31 24.60
CA GLN A 611 -21.27 -11.23 23.83
C GLN A 611 -20.26 -11.90 24.77
N ALA A 612 -19.97 -13.18 24.54
CA ALA A 612 -18.95 -13.89 25.28
C ALA A 612 -17.56 -13.58 24.72
N LEU A 613 -16.59 -13.37 25.60
CA LEU A 613 -15.22 -13.01 25.25
C LEU A 613 -14.26 -13.84 26.10
N THR A 614 -13.17 -14.33 25.52
CA THR A 614 -12.08 -14.98 26.25
C THR A 614 -10.77 -14.33 25.86
N LEU A 615 -10.00 -13.90 26.85
CA LEU A 615 -8.76 -13.16 26.66
C LEU A 615 -7.63 -13.83 27.45
N ALA A 616 -6.43 -13.81 26.86
CA ALA A 616 -5.24 -14.36 27.46
C ALA A 616 -4.62 -13.37 28.45
N GLY A 617 -4.18 -13.85 29.62
CA GLY A 617 -3.37 -13.07 30.55
C GLY A 617 -1.95 -13.63 30.65
N ASN A 618 -1.18 -13.15 31.62
CA ASN A 618 0.15 -13.69 31.92
C ASN A 618 0.18 -14.40 33.28
N PRO A 619 -0.32 -15.65 33.38
CA PRO A 619 -0.38 -16.37 34.65
C PRO A 619 1.01 -16.75 35.19
N SER A 620 2.05 -16.69 34.36
CA SER A 620 3.44 -16.99 34.75
C SER A 620 4.15 -15.83 35.46
N ASP A 621 3.70 -14.58 35.25
CA ASP A 621 4.30 -13.41 35.88
C ASP A 621 3.28 -12.27 36.07
N PHE A 622 2.79 -12.15 37.30
CA PHE A 622 1.84 -11.10 37.70
C PHE A 622 2.40 -9.67 37.61
N SER A 623 3.73 -9.51 37.55
CA SER A 623 4.37 -8.20 37.42
C SER A 623 4.40 -7.68 35.98
N THR A 624 4.13 -8.56 35.00
CA THR A 624 4.07 -8.23 33.57
C THR A 624 2.74 -8.68 32.95
N PRO A 625 1.60 -8.06 33.36
CA PRO A 625 0.29 -8.46 32.86
C PRO A 625 0.14 -8.21 31.35
N THR A 626 -0.68 -9.01 30.69
CA THR A 626 -0.97 -8.87 29.25
C THR A 626 -1.92 -7.70 29.04
N TRP A 627 -1.50 -6.69 28.27
CA TRP A 627 -2.35 -5.53 27.95
C TRP A 627 -3.22 -5.79 26.73
N HIS A 628 -4.51 -5.47 26.86
CA HIS A 628 -5.48 -5.45 25.78
C HIS A 628 -5.92 -4.04 25.47
N THR A 629 -6.17 -3.77 24.18
CA THR A 629 -6.66 -2.48 23.69
C THR A 629 -8.04 -2.62 23.08
N LEU A 630 -8.86 -1.58 23.25
CA LEU A 630 -10.23 -1.49 22.77
C LEU A 630 -10.34 -0.28 21.86
N ARG A 631 -10.86 -0.49 20.65
CA ARG A 631 -11.38 0.58 19.80
C ARG A 631 -12.90 0.48 19.78
N ILE A 632 -13.55 1.51 20.29
CA ILE A 632 -15.01 1.60 20.43
C ILE A 632 -15.49 2.66 19.43
N ARG A 633 -16.45 2.31 18.58
CA ARG A 633 -16.93 3.18 17.51
C ARG A 633 -18.46 3.17 17.40
N ILE A 634 -19.06 4.33 17.15
CA ILE A 634 -20.45 4.40 16.67
C ILE A 634 -20.46 4.03 15.19
N LEU A 635 -21.32 3.09 14.79
CA LEU A 635 -21.63 2.81 13.39
C LEU A 635 -23.08 3.20 13.13
N SER A 636 -23.29 4.10 12.18
CA SER A 636 -24.63 4.50 11.75
C SER A 636 -24.55 5.13 10.37
N PRO A 637 -24.73 4.35 9.29
CA PRO A 637 -24.51 4.85 7.93
C PRO A 637 -25.55 5.90 7.50
N ASP A 638 -26.77 5.85 8.05
CA ASP A 638 -27.89 6.61 7.52
C ASP A 638 -28.29 7.83 8.37
N VAL A 639 -28.09 7.73 9.69
CA VAL A 639 -28.61 8.68 10.69
C VAL A 639 -27.49 9.16 11.60
N GLN A 640 -27.41 10.47 11.87
CA GLN A 640 -26.51 10.98 12.90
C GLN A 640 -27.00 10.58 14.29
N VAL A 641 -26.15 9.88 15.02
CA VAL A 641 -26.37 9.59 16.44
C VAL A 641 -26.08 10.87 17.24
N PRO A 642 -27.03 11.37 18.04
CA PRO A 642 -26.79 12.51 18.92
C PRO A 642 -25.78 12.17 20.02
N GLY A 643 -25.36 13.16 20.79
CA GLY A 643 -24.51 12.93 21.96
C GLY A 643 -25.09 11.84 22.88
N THR A 644 -24.40 10.71 22.94
CA THR A 644 -24.86 9.49 23.61
C THR A 644 -23.81 9.06 24.62
N GLN A 645 -24.23 8.87 25.86
CA GLN A 645 -23.40 8.26 26.89
C GLN A 645 -23.30 6.77 26.63
N VAL A 646 -22.07 6.26 26.56
CA VAL A 646 -21.76 4.85 26.32
C VAL A 646 -21.01 4.31 27.54
N THR A 647 -21.48 3.18 28.06
CA THR A 647 -20.81 2.44 29.12
C THR A 647 -20.53 1.02 28.63
N ILE A 648 -19.27 0.61 28.72
CA ILE A 648 -18.83 -0.76 28.43
C ILE A 648 -18.84 -1.55 29.74
N HIS A 649 -19.26 -2.81 29.68
CA HIS A 649 -19.28 -3.74 30.81
C HIS A 649 -18.45 -4.98 30.45
N LEU A 650 -17.51 -5.34 31.31
CA LEU A 650 -16.75 -6.59 31.27
C LEU A 650 -17.04 -7.35 32.57
N GLU A 651 -18.08 -8.18 32.53
CA GLU A 651 -18.51 -8.98 33.69
C GLU A 651 -17.74 -10.29 33.70
N LYS A 652 -16.96 -10.55 34.76
CA LYS A 652 -16.20 -11.80 34.86
C LYS A 652 -17.15 -13.00 34.89
N LYS A 653 -16.88 -14.03 34.07
CA LYS A 653 -17.54 -15.33 34.22
C LYS A 653 -16.85 -16.13 35.32
N ASN A 654 -17.63 -16.59 36.30
CA ASN A 654 -17.17 -17.44 37.39
C ASN A 654 -16.79 -18.83 36.90
#